data_AF-A0A1S3DUG6-F1
#
_entry.id   AF-A0A1S3DUG6-F1
#
_cell.length_a   1.000
_cell.length_b   1.000
_cell.length_c   1.000
_cell.angle_alpha   90.00
_cell.angle_beta   90.00
_cell.angle_gamma   90.00
#
_symmetry.space_group_name_H-M   'P 1'
#
loop_
_entity.id
_entity.type
_entity.pdbx_description
1 polymer ?
#
loop_
_entity_poly.entity_id
_entity_poly.type
_entity_poly.pdbx_seq_one_letter_code
_entity_poly.pdbx_strand_id
1 'polypeptide(L)'
;MICSAWLIFTITLYMTVHLLQCRLLDAHRSRSALNRMEFMYHYKDKHSCQRECIEGDTRTCTYDFHIEWYYTMSKACYDCPFNVTDCGRLHCIPADGVKRAITVVNRQLPGPAVDVCVGDHVIVNLHNGLMEESTSIHWHGHHQVDSPYMDGVPHLTQCPVPPRSTFRYKFNADSPGTHFWHSHTGSQRGDGSFGAFIIRKPRPREVHAPLYDFDLPEHIMLITDWSHVLGVEMFNAHHHADGDNKPPTILMNGKGRFKEFRSNATVTYTPMEVFTVKQGHSYRFRIINAGYLNCPIELSIANHTLTAINSDGGDIKPISVGSIVSYAGERWDFILNATHHVGNYWIKMRGLMDCDERFTSAYQTAVLRYEGAPDESPAGEVDYDATRTSGTVLNPLNTPSRQAKSTLISELSTVHSASSDVRLQDRANLTFYISYDFYEIDNPHFHLSTLYGFDEVKRLEKVRTPQLNHLSFRFPTFPLLSQRDQIDESTFCSNLTTDRCADSYCECTNVVNVPLESVVELIIIDEGVAYDANHPFHLHGHPFRVVAMERVAKNITRQDVIDMDAKGLIRRNLKDAPLKDTVTVPDGGFTIIRFHATNPGYWLFHCHIEFHVETGMALVFKVGEHEDMAPVPKDFPTCGDYYNVDSVEDEDNEIGEIGEKKEVTTQGSVAGDEIIPGSDDLDKKVQYEVMPTDDVRVNTSDEHVDIVHGVNTTPEHAHTSHSHVNTNGERNIHGHNTTRVGPNTTLTSHKGHSHSPHIPLRPNTATNHANPATADSVYEGNKSKDKVKYIQNERTKSPANKLDNSGIVVNPTYDVVNDNNNEDNDLNTFVPDGSILSDIVPDGSIPEEPYQTEVESNDIPIRTAHKEELNDNILSRIFRSTPGSSDRGSVMMRPASLVLAAISIVIILAVIIFALYKACS
;
A
#
# COMPACT_ATOMS: atom_id res chain seq x y z
N MET A 1 -14.59 -5.84 73.23
CA MET A 1 -15.64 -6.62 72.55
C MET A 1 -16.36 -5.81 71.49
N ILE A 2 -17.15 -4.78 71.78
CA ILE A 2 -17.92 -4.04 70.74
C ILE A 2 -16.99 -3.43 69.67
N CYS A 3 -15.98 -2.64 70.05
CA CYS A 3 -14.98 -2.11 69.10
C CYS A 3 -14.20 -3.22 68.37
N SER A 4 -14.03 -4.38 69.01
CA SER A 4 -13.36 -5.56 68.44
C SER A 4 -14.19 -6.17 67.31
N ALA A 5 -15.51 -6.29 67.51
CA ALA A 5 -16.44 -6.75 66.48
C ALA A 5 -16.58 -5.74 65.33
N TRP A 6 -16.62 -4.44 65.64
CA TRP A 6 -16.64 -3.38 64.62
C TRP A 6 -15.40 -3.40 63.72
N LEU A 7 -14.20 -3.53 64.30
CA LEU A 7 -12.95 -3.62 63.55
C LEU A 7 -12.88 -4.88 62.68
N ILE A 8 -13.36 -6.03 63.17
CA ILE A 8 -13.46 -7.26 62.37
C ILE A 8 -14.45 -7.08 61.22
N PHE A 9 -15.59 -6.43 61.46
CA PHE A 9 -16.61 -6.19 60.45
C PHE A 9 -16.12 -5.25 59.33
N THR A 10 -15.46 -4.14 59.66
CA THR A 10 -14.91 -3.22 58.65
C THR A 10 -13.77 -3.86 57.86
N ILE A 11 -12.87 -4.62 58.50
CA ILE A 11 -11.82 -5.38 57.79
C ILE A 11 -12.44 -6.42 56.86
N THR A 12 -13.44 -7.17 57.32
CA THR A 12 -14.11 -8.20 56.50
C THR A 12 -14.82 -7.58 55.30
N LEU A 13 -15.56 -6.48 55.50
CA LEU A 13 -16.24 -5.75 54.43
C LEU A 13 -15.25 -5.22 53.39
N TYR A 14 -14.17 -4.56 53.83
CA TYR A 14 -13.12 -4.04 52.95
C TYR A 14 -12.47 -5.17 52.13
N MET A 15 -12.11 -6.28 52.79
CA MET A 15 -11.56 -7.47 52.12
C MET A 15 -12.54 -8.07 51.11
N THR A 16 -13.85 -8.13 51.40
CA THR A 16 -14.83 -8.62 50.41
C THR A 16 -14.99 -7.70 49.20
N VAL A 17 -14.97 -6.38 49.38
CA VAL A 17 -15.03 -5.42 48.27
C VAL A 17 -13.76 -5.51 47.41
N HIS A 18 -12.58 -5.56 48.03
CA HIS A 18 -11.32 -5.61 47.29
C HIS A 18 -11.12 -6.96 46.57
N LEU A 19 -11.50 -8.09 47.18
CA LEU A 19 -11.51 -9.40 46.51
C LEU A 19 -12.54 -9.47 45.37
N LEU A 20 -13.65 -8.73 45.46
CA LEU A 20 -14.61 -8.60 44.36
C LEU A 20 -14.02 -7.76 43.21
N GLN A 21 -13.32 -6.66 43.52
CA GLN A 21 -12.58 -5.87 42.52
C GLN A 21 -11.46 -6.68 41.85
N CYS A 22 -10.63 -7.40 42.61
CA CYS A 22 -9.62 -8.31 42.06
C CYS A 22 -10.27 -9.34 41.11
N ARG A 23 -11.37 -9.99 41.52
CA ARG A 23 -12.08 -10.95 40.67
C ARG A 23 -12.74 -10.34 39.43
N LEU A 24 -13.22 -9.09 39.51
CA LEU A 24 -13.77 -8.38 38.35
C LEU A 24 -12.66 -7.97 37.38
N LEU A 25 -11.52 -7.49 37.88
CA LEU A 25 -10.34 -7.19 37.08
C LEU A 25 -9.76 -8.45 36.43
N ASP A 26 -9.62 -9.56 37.16
CA ASP A 26 -9.20 -10.85 36.61
C ASP A 26 -10.22 -11.39 35.60
N ALA A 27 -11.53 -11.29 35.86
CA ALA A 27 -12.53 -11.72 34.89
C ALA A 27 -12.48 -10.88 33.59
N HIS A 28 -12.22 -9.57 33.70
CA HIS A 28 -12.08 -8.68 32.56
C HIS A 28 -10.77 -8.90 31.79
N ARG A 29 -9.65 -9.08 32.52
CA ARG A 29 -8.32 -9.36 31.98
C ARG A 29 -8.28 -10.74 31.32
N SER A 30 -8.84 -11.75 32.00
CA SER A 30 -9.01 -13.12 31.49
C SER A 30 -9.90 -13.14 30.25
N ARG A 31 -11.08 -12.49 30.23
CA ARG A 31 -11.87 -12.35 28.99
C ARG A 31 -11.08 -11.64 27.89
N SER A 32 -10.38 -10.55 28.18
CA SER A 32 -9.58 -9.84 27.17
C SER A 32 -8.40 -10.67 26.62
N ALA A 33 -7.88 -11.61 27.41
CA ALA A 33 -6.76 -12.47 27.04
C ALA A 33 -7.22 -13.76 26.35
N LEU A 34 -8.30 -14.41 26.83
CA LEU A 34 -8.91 -15.55 26.15
C LEU A 34 -9.49 -15.12 24.80
N ASN A 35 -10.23 -14.01 24.70
CA ASN A 35 -10.68 -13.51 23.40
C ASN A 35 -9.49 -13.31 22.45
N ARG A 36 -8.40 -12.66 22.92
CA ARG A 36 -7.21 -12.43 22.09
C ARG A 36 -6.46 -13.72 21.72
N MET A 37 -6.63 -14.81 22.48
CA MET A 37 -5.95 -16.11 22.23
C MET A 37 -6.82 -17.12 21.47
N GLU A 38 -8.15 -17.06 21.58
CA GLU A 38 -9.11 -17.81 20.77
C GLU A 38 -9.25 -17.19 19.37
N PHE A 39 -9.32 -15.86 19.23
CA PHE A 39 -9.36 -15.19 17.92
C PHE A 39 -8.09 -15.49 17.10
N MET A 40 -6.93 -15.59 17.74
CA MET A 40 -5.67 -16.01 17.08
C MET A 40 -5.64 -17.49 16.66
N TYR A 41 -6.61 -18.31 17.07
CA TYR A 41 -6.62 -19.76 16.83
C TYR A 41 -7.50 -20.18 15.65
N HIS A 42 -8.51 -19.39 15.27
CA HIS A 42 -9.45 -19.71 14.19
C HIS A 42 -8.95 -19.40 12.76
N TYR A 43 -7.67 -19.03 12.58
CA TYR A 43 -7.16 -18.59 11.27
C TYR A 43 -7.01 -19.68 10.19
N LYS A 44 -7.41 -20.93 10.48
CA LYS A 44 -7.58 -22.00 9.47
C LYS A 44 -9.04 -22.31 9.14
N ASP A 45 -9.99 -21.69 9.85
CA ASP A 45 -11.41 -21.92 9.66
C ASP A 45 -11.99 -20.91 8.66
N LYS A 46 -12.77 -21.42 7.71
CA LYS A 46 -13.33 -20.65 6.60
C LYS A 46 -14.26 -19.54 7.12
N HIS A 47 -14.05 -18.29 6.70
CA HIS A 47 -14.90 -17.18 7.16
C HIS A 47 -16.36 -17.38 6.69
N SER A 48 -17.33 -17.04 7.53
CA SER A 48 -18.75 -17.40 7.31
C SER A 48 -19.42 -16.70 6.11
N CYS A 49 -18.79 -15.66 5.56
CA CYS A 49 -19.21 -15.01 4.31
C CYS A 49 -18.54 -15.57 3.04
N GLN A 50 -17.44 -16.32 3.17
CA GLN A 50 -16.69 -16.93 2.05
C GLN A 50 -17.48 -18.13 1.50
N ARG A 51 -18.48 -17.87 0.65
CA ARG A 51 -19.53 -18.82 0.25
C ARG A 51 -19.85 -18.76 -1.25
N GLU A 52 -20.60 -19.75 -1.74
CA GLU A 52 -21.28 -19.61 -3.02
C GLU A 52 -22.43 -18.60 -2.88
N CYS A 53 -22.47 -17.60 -3.74
CA CYS A 53 -23.42 -16.49 -3.61
C CYS A 53 -24.79 -16.85 -4.17
N ILE A 54 -25.83 -16.58 -3.37
CA ILE A 54 -27.24 -16.83 -3.67
C ILE A 54 -27.94 -15.47 -3.75
N GLU A 55 -28.78 -15.28 -4.76
CA GLU A 55 -29.52 -14.03 -4.95
C GLU A 55 -30.38 -13.72 -3.71
N GLY A 56 -30.12 -12.57 -3.07
CA GLY A 56 -30.84 -12.13 -1.86
C GLY A 56 -30.31 -12.67 -0.52
N ASP A 57 -29.28 -13.54 -0.48
CA ASP A 57 -28.57 -13.92 0.76
C ASP A 57 -27.57 -12.83 1.18
N THR A 58 -28.03 -11.60 1.43
CA THR A 58 -27.21 -10.52 2.00
C THR A 58 -26.89 -10.82 3.47
N ARG A 59 -25.62 -10.64 3.85
CA ARG A 59 -25.11 -10.84 5.22
C ARG A 59 -24.29 -9.65 5.69
N THR A 60 -24.10 -9.56 7.00
CA THR A 60 -23.11 -8.68 7.62
C THR A 60 -21.83 -9.46 7.89
N CYS A 61 -20.75 -9.07 7.22
CA CYS A 61 -19.46 -9.77 7.22
C CYS A 61 -18.46 -8.98 8.05
N THR A 62 -18.20 -9.43 9.28
CA THR A 62 -17.33 -8.72 10.24
C THR A 62 -15.95 -9.36 10.31
N TYR A 63 -14.91 -8.55 10.13
CA TYR A 63 -13.50 -8.93 10.22
C TYR A 63 -12.78 -8.06 11.27
N ASP A 64 -11.82 -8.64 11.98
CA ASP A 64 -10.93 -7.93 12.90
C ASP A 64 -9.50 -7.96 12.36
N PHE A 65 -8.97 -6.79 12.01
CA PHE A 65 -7.63 -6.60 11.47
C PHE A 65 -6.71 -6.05 12.56
N HIS A 66 -5.79 -6.85 13.09
CA HIS A 66 -4.72 -6.37 13.97
C HIS A 66 -3.44 -6.17 13.15
N ILE A 67 -3.14 -4.94 12.77
CA ILE A 67 -1.86 -4.59 12.13
C ILE A 67 -0.77 -4.46 13.19
N GLU A 68 0.35 -5.15 13.02
CA GLU A 68 1.49 -5.07 13.95
C GLU A 68 2.84 -5.21 13.22
N TRP A 69 3.90 -4.72 13.88
CA TRP A 69 5.28 -5.01 13.47
C TRP A 69 5.62 -6.48 13.73
N TYR A 70 6.09 -7.15 12.70
CA TYR A 70 6.51 -8.55 12.72
C TYR A 70 7.83 -8.73 11.95
N TYR A 71 8.23 -9.99 11.70
CA TYR A 71 9.53 -10.31 11.13
C TYR A 71 9.46 -11.58 10.26
N THR A 72 10.08 -11.58 9.08
CA THR A 72 10.19 -12.79 8.24
C THR A 72 11.14 -13.81 8.88
N MET A 73 10.91 -15.10 8.62
CA MET A 73 11.69 -16.22 9.20
C MET A 73 11.84 -16.11 10.73
N SER A 74 10.75 -15.70 11.39
CA SER A 74 10.67 -15.51 12.84
C SER A 74 10.81 -16.84 13.62
N LYS A 75 10.85 -16.77 14.95
CA LYS A 75 10.82 -17.95 15.83
C LYS A 75 9.61 -18.89 15.60
N ALA A 76 8.53 -18.42 14.95
CA ALA A 76 7.40 -19.26 14.57
C ALA A 76 7.75 -20.28 13.47
N CYS A 77 8.71 -19.94 12.59
CA CYS A 77 9.16 -20.80 11.50
C CYS A 77 10.08 -21.95 11.93
N TYR A 78 10.55 -21.96 13.19
CA TYR A 78 11.36 -23.02 13.80
C TYR A 78 12.59 -23.43 12.96
N ASP A 79 12.52 -24.51 12.18
CA ASP A 79 13.61 -25.06 11.35
C ASP A 79 13.31 -24.98 9.85
N CYS A 80 12.39 -24.09 9.43
CA CYS A 80 12.23 -23.71 8.03
C CYS A 80 13.54 -23.09 7.50
N PRO A 81 14.01 -23.42 6.28
CA PRO A 81 13.38 -24.33 5.32
C PRO A 81 13.86 -25.79 5.38
N PHE A 82 14.77 -26.16 6.29
CA PHE A 82 15.28 -27.53 6.42
C PHE A 82 14.17 -28.53 6.77
N ASN A 83 13.16 -28.10 7.52
CA ASN A 83 11.86 -28.79 7.63
C ASN A 83 10.76 -27.97 6.95
N VAL A 84 10.33 -28.39 5.76
CA VAL A 84 9.28 -27.71 4.97
C VAL A 84 7.94 -27.63 5.72
N THR A 85 7.62 -28.64 6.55
CA THR A 85 6.41 -28.63 7.41
C THR A 85 6.39 -27.43 8.36
N ASP A 86 7.56 -26.95 8.77
CA ASP A 86 7.68 -25.86 9.74
C ASP A 86 7.53 -24.48 9.09
N CYS A 87 7.75 -24.38 7.77
CA CYS A 87 7.36 -23.22 6.98
C CYS A 87 5.83 -23.03 6.92
N GLY A 88 5.05 -24.10 7.13
CA GLY A 88 3.58 -24.09 7.18
C GLY A 88 2.98 -23.87 8.58
N ARG A 89 3.78 -23.51 9.58
CA ARG A 89 3.31 -23.23 10.95
C ARG A 89 2.57 -21.89 11.03
N LEU A 90 1.58 -21.82 11.94
CA LEU A 90 0.83 -20.61 12.20
C LEU A 90 1.77 -19.45 12.63
N HIS A 91 1.62 -18.30 11.99
CA HIS A 91 2.51 -17.12 12.08
C HIS A 91 3.95 -17.32 11.58
N CYS A 92 4.29 -18.43 10.91
CA CYS A 92 5.50 -18.45 10.09
C CYS A 92 5.25 -17.66 8.80
N ILE A 93 6.10 -16.65 8.54
CA ILE A 93 6.17 -15.97 7.25
C ILE A 93 7.54 -16.30 6.65
N PRO A 94 7.62 -17.21 5.68
CA PRO A 94 8.90 -17.59 5.07
C PRO A 94 9.41 -16.54 4.08
N ALA A 95 8.51 -15.85 3.36
CA ALA A 95 8.84 -14.97 2.24
C ALA A 95 9.79 -15.69 1.25
N ASP A 96 10.94 -15.07 0.98
CA ASP A 96 12.04 -15.55 0.12
C ASP A 96 13.22 -16.13 0.93
N GLY A 97 13.05 -16.24 2.26
CA GLY A 97 14.07 -16.67 3.22
C GLY A 97 14.95 -15.54 3.79
N VAL A 98 14.88 -14.32 3.25
CA VAL A 98 15.62 -13.18 3.82
C VAL A 98 14.93 -12.66 5.07
N LYS A 99 15.72 -12.23 6.06
CA LYS A 99 15.26 -11.80 7.39
C LYS A 99 15.15 -10.28 7.44
N ARG A 100 13.91 -9.76 7.49
CA ARG A 100 13.59 -8.34 7.58
C ARG A 100 12.35 -8.09 8.44
N ALA A 101 12.22 -6.85 8.91
CA ALA A 101 11.01 -6.37 9.56
C ALA A 101 9.91 -6.11 8.51
N ILE A 102 8.66 -6.28 8.94
CA ILE A 102 7.45 -6.20 8.11
C ILE A 102 6.27 -5.66 8.94
N THR A 103 5.39 -4.87 8.33
CA THR A 103 4.08 -4.52 8.89
C THR A 103 3.05 -5.48 8.32
N VAL A 104 2.29 -6.18 9.17
CA VAL A 104 1.36 -7.22 8.70
C VAL A 104 0.07 -7.24 9.51
N VAL A 105 -1.04 -7.49 8.82
CA VAL A 105 -2.33 -7.75 9.45
C VAL A 105 -2.39 -9.20 9.91
N ASN A 106 -2.70 -9.41 11.20
CA ASN A 106 -2.91 -10.72 11.81
C ASN A 106 -1.74 -11.72 11.59
N ARG A 107 -0.51 -11.19 11.51
CA ARG A 107 0.75 -11.94 11.31
C ARG A 107 0.75 -12.86 10.09
N GLN A 108 0.18 -12.37 8.99
CA GLN A 108 0.14 -13.06 7.70
C GLN A 108 0.67 -12.15 6.60
N LEU A 109 1.36 -12.75 5.63
CA LEU A 109 1.81 -12.12 4.39
C LEU A 109 1.44 -13.10 3.26
N PRO A 110 0.51 -12.74 2.35
CA PRO A 110 -0.38 -11.57 2.41
C PRO A 110 -1.30 -11.65 3.64
N GLY A 111 -1.89 -10.52 4.02
CA GLY A 111 -2.92 -10.46 5.05
C GLY A 111 -4.23 -11.18 4.64
N PRO A 112 -5.21 -11.25 5.56
CA PRO A 112 -6.47 -11.95 5.35
C PRO A 112 -7.24 -11.52 4.10
N ALA A 113 -7.75 -12.50 3.36
CA ALA A 113 -8.72 -12.25 2.29
C ALA A 113 -10.10 -11.86 2.86
N VAL A 114 -10.67 -10.77 2.35
CA VAL A 114 -12.09 -10.42 2.53
C VAL A 114 -12.84 -11.01 1.34
N ASP A 115 -13.46 -12.18 1.53
CA ASP A 115 -14.23 -12.88 0.50
C ASP A 115 -15.72 -12.86 0.88
N VAL A 116 -16.51 -12.15 0.05
CA VAL A 116 -17.92 -11.79 0.30
C VAL A 116 -18.76 -11.85 -0.99
N CYS A 117 -20.08 -11.76 -0.85
CA CYS A 117 -21.01 -11.66 -1.97
C CYS A 117 -21.39 -10.20 -2.25
N VAL A 118 -21.73 -9.91 -3.52
CA VAL A 118 -22.30 -8.61 -3.90
C VAL A 118 -23.59 -8.34 -3.10
N GLY A 119 -23.68 -7.15 -2.50
CA GLY A 119 -24.75 -6.77 -1.60
C GLY A 119 -24.58 -7.22 -0.14
N ASP A 120 -23.45 -7.81 0.26
CA ASP A 120 -23.09 -7.97 1.68
C ASP A 120 -22.70 -6.63 2.32
N HIS A 121 -22.95 -6.48 3.62
CA HIS A 121 -22.44 -5.36 4.42
C HIS A 121 -21.08 -5.75 5.02
N VAL A 122 -20.00 -5.13 4.55
CA VAL A 122 -18.65 -5.36 5.08
C VAL A 122 -18.43 -4.49 6.32
N ILE A 123 -17.88 -5.09 7.37
CA ILE A 123 -17.42 -4.39 8.58
C ILE A 123 -15.99 -4.85 8.86
N VAL A 124 -15.03 -3.93 8.91
CA VAL A 124 -13.66 -4.26 9.32
C VAL A 124 -13.23 -3.35 10.47
N ASN A 125 -13.01 -3.95 11.64
CA ASN A 125 -12.40 -3.26 12.77
C ASN A 125 -10.87 -3.29 12.57
N LEU A 126 -10.26 -2.16 12.21
CA LEU A 126 -8.81 -2.01 12.13
C LEU A 126 -8.28 -1.57 13.49
N HIS A 127 -7.55 -2.46 14.16
CA HIS A 127 -6.89 -2.22 15.44
C HIS A 127 -5.41 -1.91 15.18
N ASN A 128 -4.98 -0.66 15.39
CA ASN A 128 -3.58 -0.29 15.17
C ASN A 128 -2.70 -0.82 16.33
N GLY A 129 -1.98 -1.90 16.08
CA GLY A 129 -1.01 -2.54 16.97
C GLY A 129 0.44 -2.07 16.78
N LEU A 130 0.71 -1.14 15.87
CA LEU A 130 2.03 -0.52 15.68
C LEU A 130 2.46 0.27 16.93
N MET A 131 3.73 0.65 16.99
CA MET A 131 4.30 1.33 18.16
C MET A 131 4.06 2.83 18.14
N GLU A 132 4.46 3.48 17.04
CA GLU A 132 4.55 4.94 16.90
C GLU A 132 3.86 5.44 15.63
N GLU A 133 3.74 4.61 14.58
CA GLU A 133 3.07 4.98 13.33
C GLU A 133 1.54 4.92 13.40
N SER A 134 0.90 5.90 12.78
CA SER A 134 -0.48 5.79 12.33
C SER A 134 -0.59 4.90 11.09
N THR A 135 -1.81 4.56 10.68
CA THR A 135 -2.07 3.67 9.54
C THR A 135 -3.46 3.89 8.96
N SER A 136 -3.73 3.34 7.79
CA SER A 136 -5.06 3.30 7.15
C SER A 136 -5.19 2.02 6.32
N ILE A 137 -6.40 1.70 5.85
CA ILE A 137 -6.63 0.62 4.87
C ILE A 137 -7.53 1.15 3.75
N HIS A 138 -6.98 1.22 2.53
CA HIS A 138 -7.73 1.46 1.31
C HIS A 138 -8.25 0.16 0.71
N TRP A 139 -9.35 0.24 -0.04
CA TRP A 139 -10.08 -0.86 -0.64
C TRP A 139 -10.00 -0.76 -2.16
N HIS A 140 -8.84 -1.08 -2.72
CA HIS A 140 -8.44 -0.84 -4.10
C HIS A 140 -9.49 -1.31 -5.12
N GLY A 141 -10.06 -0.35 -5.84
CA GLY A 141 -11.08 -0.59 -6.86
C GLY A 141 -12.50 -0.81 -6.33
N HIS A 142 -12.72 -0.65 -5.02
CA HIS A 142 -14.06 -0.50 -4.46
C HIS A 142 -14.47 0.96 -4.53
N HIS A 143 -15.61 1.28 -5.14
CA HIS A 143 -15.95 2.66 -5.47
C HIS A 143 -16.57 3.46 -4.30
N GLN A 144 -16.82 2.83 -3.15
CA GLN A 144 -17.28 3.52 -1.92
C GLN A 144 -18.54 4.38 -2.12
N VAL A 145 -19.47 3.93 -2.97
CA VAL A 145 -20.75 4.63 -3.17
C VAL A 145 -21.50 4.64 -1.83
N ASP A 146 -22.14 5.77 -1.51
CA ASP A 146 -22.75 6.07 -0.20
C ASP A 146 -21.80 5.92 1.02
N SER A 147 -20.49 5.78 0.80
CA SER A 147 -19.50 5.45 1.85
C SER A 147 -18.11 6.10 1.70
N PRO A 148 -17.94 7.33 1.17
CA PRO A 148 -16.62 7.91 0.85
C PRO A 148 -15.67 8.02 2.07
N TYR A 149 -16.21 8.23 3.27
CA TYR A 149 -15.45 8.22 4.54
C TYR A 149 -14.78 6.88 4.91
N MET A 150 -15.05 5.83 4.13
CA MET A 150 -14.49 4.48 4.30
C MET A 150 -13.43 4.15 3.25
N ASP A 151 -13.09 5.09 2.36
CA ASP A 151 -12.11 4.90 1.29
C ASP A 151 -10.68 4.69 1.80
N GLY A 152 -10.32 5.22 2.98
CA GLY A 152 -9.06 4.87 3.64
C GLY A 152 -7.82 5.67 3.25
N VAL A 153 -7.96 6.74 2.46
CA VAL A 153 -6.84 7.65 2.15
C VAL A 153 -6.66 8.65 3.31
N PRO A 154 -5.49 8.65 3.98
CA PRO A 154 -5.24 9.54 5.10
C PRO A 154 -5.13 10.98 4.62
N HIS A 155 -5.63 11.92 5.43
CA HIS A 155 -5.69 13.36 5.08
C HIS A 155 -6.48 13.69 3.81
N LEU A 156 -7.29 12.74 3.31
CA LEU A 156 -8.25 12.97 2.22
C LEU A 156 -9.67 12.62 2.66
N THR A 157 -9.94 11.33 2.90
CA THR A 157 -11.27 10.81 3.25
C THR A 157 -11.41 10.48 4.75
N GLN A 158 -10.29 10.31 5.45
CA GLN A 158 -10.25 10.16 6.91
C GLN A 158 -8.93 10.65 7.52
N CYS A 159 -8.90 10.86 8.83
CA CYS A 159 -7.64 10.94 9.58
C CYS A 159 -6.96 9.55 9.62
N PRO A 160 -5.62 9.46 9.59
CA PRO A 160 -4.92 8.20 9.78
C PRO A 160 -5.14 7.69 11.21
N VAL A 161 -5.27 6.37 11.36
CA VAL A 161 -5.63 5.67 12.60
C VAL A 161 -4.41 5.61 13.54
N PRO A 162 -4.37 6.35 14.66
CA PRO A 162 -3.16 6.46 15.49
C PRO A 162 -2.84 5.16 16.26
N PRO A 163 -1.59 4.99 16.75
CA PRO A 163 -1.20 3.83 17.55
C PRO A 163 -2.17 3.53 18.70
N ARG A 164 -2.41 2.24 18.95
CA ARG A 164 -3.29 1.72 20.02
C ARG A 164 -4.78 2.07 19.91
N SER A 165 -5.21 2.72 18.83
CA SER A 165 -6.62 2.99 18.55
C SER A 165 -7.28 1.91 17.67
N THR A 166 -8.59 2.02 17.47
CA THR A 166 -9.38 1.16 16.59
C THR A 166 -10.28 2.01 15.71
N PHE A 167 -10.23 1.81 14.40
CA PHE A 167 -11.17 2.37 13.43
C PHE A 167 -12.12 1.29 12.91
N ARG A 168 -13.28 1.67 12.38
CA ARG A 168 -14.23 0.74 11.75
C ARG A 168 -14.58 1.20 10.34
N TYR A 169 -14.10 0.46 9.36
CA TYR A 169 -14.63 0.51 8.00
C TYR A 169 -16.02 -0.16 7.98
N LYS A 170 -17.00 0.47 7.33
CA LYS A 170 -18.33 -0.08 7.10
C LYS A 170 -18.91 0.41 5.77
N PHE A 171 -19.01 -0.47 4.79
CA PHE A 171 -19.54 -0.18 3.46
C PHE A 171 -20.34 -1.38 2.91
N ASN A 172 -21.04 -1.18 1.81
CA ASN A 172 -21.72 -2.25 1.08
C ASN A 172 -20.77 -2.82 0.02
N ALA A 173 -20.72 -4.14 -0.16
CA ALA A 173 -19.97 -4.77 -1.25
C ALA A 173 -20.72 -4.59 -2.58
N ASP A 174 -20.63 -3.40 -3.18
CA ASP A 174 -21.40 -2.99 -4.34
C ASP A 174 -20.72 -3.29 -5.70
N SER A 175 -19.40 -3.41 -5.70
CA SER A 175 -18.53 -3.48 -6.89
C SER A 175 -18.03 -4.92 -7.10
N PRO A 176 -18.72 -5.77 -7.89
CA PRO A 176 -18.36 -7.20 -8.01
C PRO A 176 -17.13 -7.44 -8.90
N GLY A 177 -16.04 -7.91 -8.32
CA GLY A 177 -14.79 -8.15 -9.04
C GLY A 177 -13.67 -8.80 -8.22
N THR A 178 -12.47 -8.79 -8.79
CA THR A 178 -11.21 -9.07 -8.08
C THR A 178 -10.60 -7.73 -7.65
N HIS A 179 -10.58 -7.50 -6.35
CA HIS A 179 -10.04 -6.30 -5.71
C HIS A 179 -9.00 -6.72 -4.67
N PHE A 180 -8.39 -5.73 -4.02
CA PHE A 180 -7.54 -5.97 -2.86
C PHE A 180 -7.68 -4.83 -1.86
N TRP A 181 -7.17 -5.03 -0.66
CA TRP A 181 -6.99 -3.96 0.31
C TRP A 181 -5.50 -3.80 0.59
N HIS A 182 -5.08 -2.58 0.90
CA HIS A 182 -3.70 -2.30 1.31
C HIS A 182 -3.65 -1.10 2.25
N SER A 183 -2.56 -0.94 2.99
CA SER A 183 -2.31 0.31 3.68
C SER A 183 -2.04 1.44 2.71
N HIS A 184 -2.57 2.63 3.01
CA HIS A 184 -2.39 3.84 2.22
C HIS A 184 -1.67 4.93 3.02
N THR A 185 -0.87 4.54 4.03
CA THR A 185 -0.11 5.43 4.91
C THR A 185 1.38 5.14 4.78
N GLY A 186 2.07 5.84 3.88
CA GLY A 186 3.47 5.58 3.54
C GLY A 186 3.69 4.15 3.03
N SER A 187 4.96 3.72 2.98
CA SER A 187 5.38 2.43 2.39
C SER A 187 4.89 1.16 3.13
N GLN A 188 3.93 1.25 4.04
CA GLN A 188 3.42 0.12 4.85
C GLN A 188 2.88 -1.03 3.98
N ARG A 189 2.37 -0.78 2.77
CA ARG A 189 1.97 -1.88 1.86
C ARG A 189 3.17 -2.65 1.31
N GLY A 190 4.24 -1.98 0.91
CA GLY A 190 5.50 -2.62 0.49
C GLY A 190 6.18 -3.41 1.62
N ASP A 191 5.92 -3.01 2.87
CA ASP A 191 6.37 -3.70 4.07
C ASP A 191 5.43 -4.84 4.55
N GLY A 192 4.35 -5.13 3.81
CA GLY A 192 3.52 -6.33 3.99
C GLY A 192 2.02 -6.10 4.27
N SER A 193 1.58 -4.84 4.38
CA SER A 193 0.20 -4.51 4.75
C SER A 193 -0.76 -4.50 3.55
N PHE A 194 -1.07 -5.68 2.99
CA PHE A 194 -2.04 -5.88 1.91
C PHE A 194 -2.68 -7.28 1.94
N GLY A 195 -3.84 -7.46 1.28
CA GLY A 195 -4.52 -8.75 1.15
C GLY A 195 -5.69 -8.71 0.16
N ALA A 196 -6.20 -9.86 -0.28
CA ALA A 196 -7.26 -9.91 -1.29
C ALA A 196 -8.61 -9.38 -0.80
N PHE A 197 -9.39 -8.81 -1.72
CA PHE A 197 -10.78 -8.42 -1.50
C PHE A 197 -11.62 -8.91 -2.69
N ILE A 198 -12.46 -9.93 -2.50
CA ILE A 198 -13.22 -10.56 -3.57
C ILE A 198 -14.70 -10.35 -3.31
N ILE A 199 -15.38 -9.67 -4.24
CA ILE A 199 -16.84 -9.51 -4.23
C ILE A 199 -17.42 -10.40 -5.32
N ARG A 200 -18.02 -11.52 -4.91
CA ARG A 200 -18.54 -12.56 -5.81
C ARG A 200 -19.97 -12.26 -6.27
N LYS A 201 -20.24 -12.48 -7.56
CA LYS A 201 -21.60 -12.47 -8.15
C LYS A 201 -22.26 -13.84 -7.91
N PRO A 202 -23.59 -13.92 -7.69
CA PRO A 202 -24.33 -15.19 -7.79
C PRO A 202 -24.15 -15.82 -9.17
N ARG A 203 -24.00 -17.15 -9.24
CA ARG A 203 -23.62 -17.84 -10.48
C ARG A 203 -24.52 -17.53 -11.70
N PRO A 204 -25.86 -17.31 -11.57
CA PRO A 204 -26.70 -16.89 -12.70
C PRO A 204 -26.46 -15.46 -13.22
N ARG A 205 -25.78 -14.60 -12.44
CA ARG A 205 -25.42 -13.20 -12.80
C ARG A 205 -23.95 -13.04 -13.20
N GLU A 206 -23.16 -14.10 -13.14
CA GLU A 206 -21.76 -14.11 -13.59
C GLU A 206 -21.70 -14.54 -15.06
N VAL A 207 -21.44 -13.57 -15.95
CA VAL A 207 -21.43 -13.77 -17.41
C VAL A 207 -20.37 -14.79 -17.87
N HIS A 208 -19.31 -14.97 -17.09
CA HIS A 208 -18.26 -15.96 -17.36
C HIS A 208 -18.50 -17.34 -16.71
N ALA A 209 -19.56 -17.53 -15.93
CA ALA A 209 -19.86 -18.80 -15.25
C ALA A 209 -20.00 -20.05 -16.14
N PRO A 210 -20.28 -19.97 -17.46
CA PRO A 210 -20.21 -21.13 -18.36
C PRO A 210 -18.79 -21.54 -18.77
N LEU A 211 -17.76 -20.73 -18.46
CA LEU A 211 -16.37 -20.96 -18.90
C LEU A 211 -15.52 -21.76 -17.90
N TYR A 212 -15.99 -21.92 -16.66
CA TYR A 212 -15.25 -22.59 -15.59
C TYR A 212 -16.16 -23.45 -14.71
N ASP A 213 -15.65 -24.56 -14.20
CA ASP A 213 -16.32 -25.34 -13.16
C ASP A 213 -16.19 -24.62 -11.81
N PHE A 214 -14.96 -24.23 -11.46
CA PHE A 214 -14.56 -23.77 -10.14
C PHE A 214 -13.94 -22.36 -10.16
N ASP A 215 -14.23 -21.61 -9.10
CA ASP A 215 -13.66 -20.30 -8.78
C ASP A 215 -13.30 -20.33 -7.29
N LEU A 216 -12.05 -20.71 -7.00
CA LEU A 216 -11.62 -21.09 -5.66
C LEU A 216 -10.77 -19.99 -5.01
N PRO A 217 -10.95 -19.71 -3.70
CA PRO A 217 -10.04 -18.88 -2.92
C PRO A 217 -8.56 -19.31 -3.03
N GLU A 218 -8.32 -20.62 -3.17
CA GLU A 218 -7.00 -21.23 -3.38
C GLU A 218 -6.40 -20.96 -4.77
N HIS A 219 -7.12 -20.29 -5.68
CA HIS A 219 -6.66 -19.86 -7.01
C HIS A 219 -6.51 -18.33 -7.15
N ILE A 220 -6.48 -17.62 -6.01
CA ILE A 220 -6.07 -16.21 -5.94
C ILE A 220 -4.54 -16.13 -5.97
N MET A 221 -4.02 -15.22 -6.79
CA MET A 221 -2.61 -15.00 -7.08
C MET A 221 -2.21 -13.58 -6.68
N LEU A 222 -1.86 -13.37 -5.41
CA LEU A 222 -1.31 -12.12 -4.91
C LEU A 222 0.20 -12.07 -5.21
N ILE A 223 0.56 -11.20 -6.15
CA ILE A 223 1.95 -10.96 -6.58
C ILE A 223 2.43 -9.66 -5.95
N THR A 224 3.69 -9.62 -5.53
CA THR A 224 4.33 -8.44 -4.96
C THR A 224 5.81 -8.43 -5.32
N ASP A 225 6.35 -7.27 -5.67
CA ASP A 225 7.79 -7.04 -5.65
C ASP A 225 8.31 -6.99 -4.20
N TRP A 226 9.58 -7.33 -3.99
CA TRP A 226 10.09 -7.59 -2.65
C TRP A 226 11.50 -7.05 -2.41
N SER A 227 11.59 -6.13 -1.44
CA SER A 227 12.84 -5.57 -0.91
C SER A 227 13.29 -6.30 0.36
N HIS A 228 14.59 -6.25 0.65
CA HIS A 228 15.21 -6.83 1.85
C HIS A 228 15.38 -5.83 3.01
N VAL A 229 15.08 -4.56 2.76
CA VAL A 229 15.04 -3.46 3.74
C VAL A 229 13.61 -2.91 3.85
N LEU A 230 13.34 -2.04 4.83
CA LEU A 230 12.03 -1.37 4.92
C LEU A 230 11.80 -0.43 3.74
N GLY A 231 10.54 -0.24 3.34
CA GLY A 231 10.18 0.67 2.26
C GLY A 231 10.63 2.11 2.54
N VAL A 232 10.49 2.57 3.79
CA VAL A 232 10.99 3.88 4.25
C VAL A 232 12.52 3.97 4.31
N GLU A 233 13.23 2.85 4.54
CA GLU A 233 14.70 2.81 4.50
C GLU A 233 15.20 2.94 3.06
N MET A 234 14.58 2.20 2.13
CA MET A 234 14.83 2.28 0.69
C MET A 234 14.46 3.65 0.12
N PHE A 235 13.35 4.24 0.54
CA PHE A 235 12.92 5.57 0.10
C PHE A 235 13.95 6.64 0.48
N ASN A 236 14.38 6.67 1.74
CA ASN A 236 15.38 7.64 2.20
C ASN A 236 16.75 7.41 1.55
N ALA A 237 17.17 6.16 1.38
CA ALA A 237 18.43 5.83 0.69
C ALA A 237 18.41 6.24 -0.79
N HIS A 238 17.26 6.13 -1.46
CA HIS A 238 17.09 6.55 -2.85
C HIS A 238 17.11 8.08 -3.04
N HIS A 239 16.48 8.83 -2.12
CA HIS A 239 16.38 10.29 -2.25
C HIS A 239 17.58 11.06 -1.68
N HIS A 240 18.30 10.51 -0.67
CA HIS A 240 19.35 11.24 0.06
C HIS A 240 20.75 10.59 0.02
N ALA A 241 20.94 9.48 -0.69
CA ALA A 241 22.22 8.77 -0.77
C ALA A 241 22.44 8.17 -2.17
N ASP A 242 23.33 7.18 -2.28
CA ASP A 242 23.59 6.40 -3.51
C ASP A 242 22.75 5.10 -3.59
N GLY A 243 21.59 5.07 -2.92
CA GLY A 243 20.67 3.94 -2.91
C GLY A 243 19.76 3.87 -4.14
N ASP A 244 19.25 2.68 -4.42
CA ASP A 244 18.29 2.44 -5.50
C ASP A 244 16.94 1.93 -4.98
N ASN A 245 15.95 1.92 -5.87
CA ASN A 245 14.58 1.46 -5.63
C ASN A 245 14.23 0.21 -6.47
N LYS A 246 15.22 -0.65 -6.77
CA LYS A 246 15.09 -1.81 -7.66
C LYS A 246 14.86 -3.08 -6.82
N PRO A 247 13.69 -3.75 -6.90
CA PRO A 247 13.44 -4.90 -6.05
C PRO A 247 14.23 -6.14 -6.53
N PRO A 248 14.98 -6.83 -5.63
CA PRO A 248 15.79 -7.99 -5.99
C PRO A 248 15.00 -9.28 -6.24
N THR A 249 13.73 -9.35 -5.83
CA THR A 249 12.89 -10.54 -6.08
C THR A 249 11.39 -10.22 -6.07
N ILE A 250 10.59 -11.24 -6.37
CA ILE A 250 9.13 -11.21 -6.44
C ILE A 250 8.59 -12.33 -5.52
N LEU A 251 7.45 -12.10 -4.88
CA LEU A 251 6.69 -13.09 -4.12
C LEU A 251 5.36 -13.42 -4.82
N MET A 252 4.93 -14.68 -4.70
CA MET A 252 3.58 -15.14 -5.01
C MET A 252 2.95 -15.69 -3.72
N ASN A 253 1.79 -15.16 -3.32
CA ASN A 253 1.11 -15.48 -2.07
C ASN A 253 2.09 -15.52 -0.86
N GLY A 254 2.95 -14.50 -0.77
CA GLY A 254 3.89 -14.33 0.34
C GLY A 254 5.04 -15.35 0.38
N LYS A 255 5.29 -16.05 -0.74
CA LYS A 255 6.30 -17.10 -0.89
C LYS A 255 7.18 -16.82 -2.10
N GLY A 256 8.46 -17.15 -1.98
CA GLY A 256 9.41 -17.12 -3.07
C GLY A 256 10.69 -17.88 -2.73
N ARG A 257 11.62 -17.89 -3.69
CA ARG A 257 12.99 -18.34 -3.50
C ARG A 257 13.94 -17.21 -3.87
N PHE A 258 14.80 -16.86 -2.91
CA PHE A 258 15.96 -15.99 -3.15
C PHE A 258 17.15 -16.48 -2.32
N LYS A 259 16.95 -16.66 -1.01
CA LYS A 259 18.05 -17.04 -0.12
C LYS A 259 18.35 -18.54 -0.17
N GLU A 260 19.58 -18.88 -0.51
CA GLU A 260 20.14 -20.21 -0.29
C GLU A 260 20.31 -20.51 1.21
N PHE A 261 19.90 -21.71 1.63
CA PHE A 261 20.26 -22.33 2.89
C PHE A 261 21.06 -23.59 2.60
N ARG A 262 22.17 -23.81 3.31
CA ARG A 262 23.10 -24.92 3.03
C ARG A 262 23.28 -25.80 4.27
N SER A 263 23.10 -27.10 4.11
CA SER A 263 23.28 -28.11 5.17
C SER A 263 23.84 -29.39 4.55
N ASN A 264 24.90 -29.97 5.13
CA ASN A 264 25.52 -31.22 4.64
C ASN A 264 25.71 -31.29 3.10
N ALA A 265 26.16 -30.18 2.51
CA ALA A 265 26.34 -29.96 1.06
C ALA A 265 25.06 -29.93 0.18
N THR A 266 23.85 -30.11 0.72
CA THR A 266 22.63 -29.78 -0.02
C THR A 266 22.34 -28.28 0.05
N VAL A 267 21.74 -27.74 -1.02
CA VAL A 267 21.11 -26.42 -1.03
C VAL A 267 19.60 -26.60 -0.82
N THR A 268 18.99 -25.70 -0.07
CA THR A 268 17.55 -25.68 0.22
C THR A 268 17.07 -24.23 0.22
N TYR A 269 15.83 -24.02 -0.21
CA TYR A 269 15.19 -22.72 -0.27
C TYR A 269 13.85 -22.77 0.46
N THR A 270 13.29 -21.60 0.76
CA THR A 270 11.88 -21.48 1.16
C THR A 270 10.93 -22.12 0.13
N PRO A 271 9.73 -22.57 0.58
CA PRO A 271 8.74 -23.15 -0.30
C PRO A 271 8.21 -22.11 -1.30
N MET A 272 7.92 -22.54 -2.52
CA MET A 272 7.17 -21.76 -3.51
C MET A 272 5.66 -21.92 -3.26
N GLU A 273 4.83 -21.14 -3.94
CA GLU A 273 3.40 -21.39 -3.94
C GLU A 273 3.02 -22.58 -4.83
N VAL A 274 1.98 -23.33 -4.43
CA VAL A 274 1.51 -24.53 -5.15
C VAL A 274 -0.01 -24.47 -5.36
N PHE A 275 -0.43 -24.23 -6.60
CA PHE A 275 -1.82 -24.20 -7.02
C PHE A 275 -2.23 -25.59 -7.51
N THR A 276 -3.20 -26.23 -6.84
CA THR A 276 -3.67 -27.58 -7.22
C THR A 276 -4.88 -27.50 -8.14
N VAL A 277 -4.89 -28.29 -9.20
CA VAL A 277 -6.00 -28.43 -10.17
C VAL A 277 -6.26 -29.91 -10.48
N LYS A 278 -7.46 -30.23 -10.94
CA LYS A 278 -7.85 -31.60 -11.31
C LYS A 278 -7.99 -31.72 -12.83
N GLN A 279 -7.49 -32.83 -13.39
CA GLN A 279 -7.57 -33.06 -14.83
C GLN A 279 -9.02 -33.07 -15.33
N GLY A 280 -9.27 -32.44 -16.48
CA GLY A 280 -10.57 -32.39 -17.15
C GLY A 280 -11.51 -31.28 -16.66
N HIS A 281 -11.06 -30.42 -15.75
CA HIS A 281 -11.84 -29.31 -15.20
C HIS A 281 -11.30 -27.92 -15.60
N SER A 282 -12.17 -26.91 -15.51
CA SER A 282 -11.82 -25.51 -15.81
C SER A 282 -11.91 -24.62 -14.57
N TYR A 283 -10.91 -23.75 -14.40
CA TYR A 283 -10.68 -22.97 -13.17
C TYR A 283 -10.53 -21.48 -13.46
N ARG A 284 -11.20 -20.62 -12.68
CA ARG A 284 -10.98 -19.17 -12.64
C ARG A 284 -9.84 -18.86 -11.66
N PHE A 285 -8.72 -18.38 -12.20
CA PHE A 285 -7.62 -17.79 -11.44
C PHE A 285 -7.77 -16.26 -11.38
N ARG A 286 -7.31 -15.66 -10.28
CA ARG A 286 -7.49 -14.23 -9.98
C ARG A 286 -6.16 -13.58 -9.62
N ILE A 287 -5.51 -12.92 -10.58
CA ILE A 287 -4.23 -12.20 -10.39
C ILE A 287 -4.50 -10.85 -9.73
N ILE A 288 -3.69 -10.52 -8.73
CA ILE A 288 -3.62 -9.21 -8.08
C ILE A 288 -2.14 -8.82 -8.02
N ASN A 289 -1.72 -7.74 -8.70
CA ASN A 289 -0.38 -7.18 -8.51
C ASN A 289 -0.44 -6.09 -7.42
N ALA A 290 -0.12 -6.49 -6.18
CA ALA A 290 -0.03 -5.61 -5.01
C ALA A 290 1.35 -4.92 -4.89
N GLY A 291 2.22 -5.06 -5.89
CA GLY A 291 3.56 -4.46 -5.91
C GLY A 291 3.55 -2.93 -5.74
N TYR A 292 4.65 -2.40 -5.23
CA TYR A 292 4.78 -1.00 -4.81
C TYR A 292 5.92 -0.25 -5.53
N LEU A 293 6.77 -0.94 -6.28
CA LEU A 293 7.85 -0.36 -7.08
C LEU A 293 7.55 -0.54 -8.58
N ASN A 294 8.48 -0.10 -9.42
CA ASN A 294 8.38 -0.15 -10.88
C ASN A 294 8.73 -1.54 -11.45
N CYS A 295 8.03 -2.57 -10.99
CA CYS A 295 8.22 -3.96 -11.38
C CYS A 295 6.93 -4.55 -12.01
N PRO A 296 6.60 -4.23 -13.28
CA PRO A 296 5.52 -4.91 -14.01
C PRO A 296 5.86 -6.39 -14.18
N ILE A 297 4.88 -7.27 -14.01
CA ILE A 297 5.11 -8.72 -13.98
C ILE A 297 4.45 -9.38 -15.20
N GLU A 298 5.24 -10.04 -16.04
CA GLU A 298 4.73 -10.98 -17.05
C GLU A 298 4.50 -12.36 -16.39
N LEU A 299 3.24 -12.78 -16.28
CA LEU A 299 2.86 -14.11 -15.78
C LEU A 299 2.53 -15.05 -16.95
N SER A 300 3.04 -16.28 -16.88
CA SER A 300 2.69 -17.39 -17.78
C SER A 300 2.68 -18.74 -17.06
N ILE A 301 2.10 -19.75 -17.71
CA ILE A 301 2.03 -21.12 -17.19
C ILE A 301 2.53 -22.09 -18.26
N ALA A 302 3.53 -22.91 -17.93
CA ALA A 302 4.16 -23.83 -18.84
C ALA A 302 3.13 -24.78 -19.48
N ASN A 303 3.15 -24.84 -20.81
CA ASN A 303 2.24 -25.61 -21.66
C ASN A 303 0.74 -25.23 -21.55
N HIS A 304 0.37 -24.13 -20.89
CA HIS A 304 -1.05 -23.72 -20.75
C HIS A 304 -1.29 -22.33 -21.36
N THR A 305 -2.37 -22.20 -22.13
CA THR A 305 -2.89 -20.90 -22.58
C THR A 305 -3.77 -20.29 -21.49
N LEU A 306 -3.66 -18.98 -21.28
CA LEU A 306 -4.48 -18.23 -20.33
C LEU A 306 -5.65 -17.59 -21.10
N THR A 307 -6.90 -17.87 -20.74
CA THR A 307 -8.06 -17.18 -21.34
C THR A 307 -8.49 -16.05 -20.41
N ALA A 308 -8.00 -14.83 -20.65
CA ALA A 308 -8.34 -13.66 -19.84
C ALA A 308 -9.82 -13.29 -20.02
N ILE A 309 -10.50 -12.95 -18.93
CA ILE A 309 -11.95 -12.68 -18.88
C ILE A 309 -12.35 -11.42 -18.11
N ASN A 310 -11.51 -10.89 -17.22
CA ASN A 310 -11.82 -9.71 -16.43
C ASN A 310 -10.52 -8.94 -16.11
N SER A 311 -10.59 -7.61 -16.01
CA SER A 311 -9.53 -6.80 -15.38
C SER A 311 -10.16 -5.76 -14.46
N ASP A 312 -9.57 -5.57 -13.28
CA ASP A 312 -10.02 -4.65 -12.23
C ASP A 312 -11.50 -4.77 -11.81
N GLY A 313 -12.17 -5.91 -12.09
CA GLY A 313 -13.61 -6.11 -11.89
C GLY A 313 -14.45 -5.93 -13.17
N GLY A 314 -13.91 -5.29 -14.21
CA GLY A 314 -14.58 -5.15 -15.52
C GLY A 314 -14.51 -6.41 -16.39
N ASP A 315 -15.68 -6.97 -16.72
CA ASP A 315 -15.80 -8.15 -17.60
C ASP A 315 -15.45 -7.82 -19.07
N ILE A 316 -14.53 -8.58 -19.67
CA ILE A 316 -14.04 -8.44 -21.05
C ILE A 316 -14.40 -9.66 -21.92
N LYS A 317 -14.56 -9.44 -23.24
CA LYS A 317 -14.75 -10.55 -24.20
C LYS A 317 -13.55 -11.51 -24.08
N PRO A 318 -13.76 -12.82 -23.83
CA PRO A 318 -12.67 -13.74 -23.53
C PRO A 318 -11.59 -13.78 -24.62
N ILE A 319 -10.33 -13.65 -24.21
CA ILE A 319 -9.16 -13.68 -25.11
C ILE A 319 -8.11 -14.68 -24.62
N SER A 320 -7.72 -15.62 -25.49
CA SER A 320 -6.67 -16.60 -25.19
C SER A 320 -5.28 -16.06 -25.55
N VAL A 321 -4.40 -16.01 -24.54
CA VAL A 321 -3.04 -15.44 -24.62
C VAL A 321 -2.00 -16.41 -24.04
N GLY A 322 -0.72 -16.15 -24.33
CA GLY A 322 0.41 -16.93 -23.78
C GLY A 322 0.89 -16.39 -22.43
N SER A 323 0.75 -15.08 -22.22
CA SER A 323 1.10 -14.40 -20.97
C SER A 323 0.27 -13.12 -20.77
N ILE A 324 0.22 -12.66 -19.52
CA ILE A 324 -0.43 -11.42 -19.11
C ILE A 324 0.61 -10.57 -18.37
N VAL A 325 0.78 -9.31 -18.77
CA VAL A 325 1.56 -8.32 -18.02
C VAL A 325 0.61 -7.57 -17.08
N SER A 326 0.95 -7.54 -15.79
CA SER A 326 0.19 -6.82 -14.77
C SER A 326 1.06 -5.74 -14.12
N TYR A 327 0.58 -4.51 -14.11
CA TYR A 327 1.23 -3.38 -13.42
C TYR A 327 0.73 -3.27 -11.97
N ALA A 328 1.44 -2.51 -11.13
CA ALA A 328 1.03 -2.26 -9.74
C ALA A 328 -0.42 -1.72 -9.66
N GLY A 329 -1.25 -2.31 -8.80
CA GLY A 329 -2.67 -1.98 -8.63
C GLY A 329 -3.63 -2.68 -9.61
N GLU A 330 -3.14 -3.24 -10.72
CA GLU A 330 -3.99 -3.99 -11.65
C GLU A 330 -4.38 -5.38 -11.12
N ARG A 331 -5.57 -5.82 -11.56
CA ARG A 331 -6.04 -7.19 -11.37
C ARG A 331 -6.46 -7.79 -12.70
N TRP A 332 -6.31 -9.10 -12.83
CA TRP A 332 -6.59 -9.86 -14.05
C TRP A 332 -7.13 -11.25 -13.71
N ASP A 333 -8.34 -11.58 -14.16
CA ASP A 333 -8.85 -12.95 -14.04
C ASP A 333 -8.69 -13.69 -15.38
N PHE A 334 -8.26 -14.95 -15.30
CA PHE A 334 -8.16 -15.84 -16.44
C PHE A 334 -8.72 -17.22 -16.13
N ILE A 335 -9.19 -17.89 -17.17
CA ILE A 335 -9.60 -19.30 -17.11
C ILE A 335 -8.43 -20.19 -17.55
N LEU A 336 -8.13 -21.18 -16.71
CA LEU A 336 -7.23 -22.29 -17.02
C LEU A 336 -8.06 -23.57 -17.22
N ASN A 337 -7.88 -24.20 -18.38
CA ASN A 337 -8.44 -25.52 -18.68
C ASN A 337 -7.39 -26.59 -18.34
N ALA A 338 -7.66 -27.43 -17.35
CA ALA A 338 -6.74 -28.45 -16.87
C ALA A 338 -6.76 -29.72 -17.74
N THR A 339 -6.51 -29.57 -19.04
CA THR A 339 -6.64 -30.64 -20.06
C THR A 339 -5.34 -31.41 -20.32
N HIS A 340 -4.21 -30.99 -19.75
CA HIS A 340 -2.92 -31.64 -19.98
C HIS A 340 -2.73 -32.91 -19.14
N HIS A 341 -1.62 -33.61 -19.36
CA HIS A 341 -1.20 -34.78 -18.60
C HIS A 341 -1.10 -34.47 -17.09
N VAL A 342 -1.40 -35.44 -16.23
CA VAL A 342 -1.26 -35.28 -14.77
C VAL A 342 0.22 -35.10 -14.41
N GLY A 343 0.61 -33.89 -14.04
CA GLY A 343 1.98 -33.55 -13.69
C GLY A 343 2.11 -32.22 -12.96
N ASN A 344 3.35 -31.82 -12.69
CA ASN A 344 3.72 -30.51 -12.16
C ASN A 344 4.16 -29.60 -13.32
N TYR A 345 3.65 -28.37 -13.37
CA TYR A 345 3.94 -27.37 -14.40
C TYR A 345 4.45 -26.07 -13.77
N TRP A 346 5.43 -25.42 -14.39
CA TRP A 346 5.95 -24.13 -13.93
C TRP A 346 4.96 -22.99 -14.21
N ILE A 347 4.51 -22.31 -13.17
CA ILE A 347 3.98 -20.94 -13.26
C ILE A 347 5.20 -20.02 -13.16
N LYS A 348 5.38 -19.12 -14.13
CA LYS A 348 6.54 -18.23 -14.22
C LYS A 348 6.11 -16.78 -14.08
N MET A 349 6.84 -16.03 -13.27
CA MET A 349 6.74 -14.57 -13.15
C MET A 349 8.08 -13.98 -13.60
N ARG A 350 8.07 -13.21 -14.69
CA ARG A 350 9.21 -12.41 -15.14
C ARG A 350 8.97 -10.96 -14.74
N GLY A 351 9.86 -10.38 -13.95
CA GLY A 351 9.83 -8.94 -13.71
C GLY A 351 10.34 -8.18 -14.94
N LEU A 352 9.76 -7.02 -15.19
CA LEU A 352 10.13 -6.09 -16.26
C LEU A 352 10.60 -4.76 -15.65
N MET A 353 11.08 -3.83 -16.47
CA MET A 353 11.53 -2.50 -16.02
C MET A 353 12.65 -2.57 -14.98
N ASP A 354 12.42 -2.08 -13.76
CA ASP A 354 13.43 -2.06 -12.70
C ASP A 354 13.77 -3.47 -12.17
N CYS A 355 12.98 -4.47 -12.58
CA CYS A 355 13.23 -5.88 -12.36
C CYS A 355 13.95 -6.61 -13.52
N ASP A 356 14.27 -5.95 -14.64
CA ASP A 356 14.76 -6.66 -15.84
C ASP A 356 16.29 -6.86 -15.91
N GLU A 357 16.78 -7.41 -17.02
CA GLU A 357 18.21 -7.70 -17.27
C GLU A 357 19.13 -6.46 -17.23
N ARG A 358 18.57 -5.24 -17.22
CA ARG A 358 19.31 -3.98 -17.01
C ARG A 358 19.64 -3.72 -15.54
N PHE A 359 18.93 -4.36 -14.61
CA PHE A 359 18.99 -4.10 -13.17
C PHE A 359 19.10 -5.40 -12.36
N THR A 360 18.00 -5.90 -11.77
CA THR A 360 18.05 -7.02 -10.80
C THR A 360 17.82 -8.40 -11.42
N SER A 361 17.31 -8.49 -12.66
CA SER A 361 16.88 -9.76 -13.28
C SER A 361 15.91 -10.55 -12.37
N ALA A 362 15.00 -9.86 -11.68
CA ALA A 362 14.08 -10.47 -10.74
C ALA A 362 13.04 -11.34 -11.45
N TYR A 363 12.96 -12.60 -11.01
CA TYR A 363 11.93 -13.55 -11.39
C TYR A 363 11.46 -14.33 -10.16
N GLN A 364 10.33 -15.02 -10.31
CA GLN A 364 9.90 -16.02 -9.35
C GLN A 364 9.14 -17.14 -10.06
N THR A 365 9.05 -18.32 -9.42
CA THR A 365 8.21 -19.41 -9.90
C THR A 365 7.25 -19.93 -8.82
N ALA A 366 6.14 -20.50 -9.29
CA ALA A 366 5.19 -21.27 -8.51
C ALA A 366 4.84 -22.56 -9.28
N VAL A 367 4.16 -23.51 -8.63
CA VAL A 367 3.80 -24.79 -9.22
C VAL A 367 2.31 -24.86 -9.50
N LEU A 368 1.93 -25.16 -10.74
CA LEU A 368 0.61 -25.71 -11.05
C LEU A 368 0.69 -27.23 -10.96
N ARG A 369 0.02 -27.82 -9.98
CA ARG A 369 0.05 -29.26 -9.69
C ARG A 369 -1.28 -29.91 -10.06
N TYR A 370 -1.24 -30.95 -10.88
CA TYR A 370 -2.42 -31.78 -11.14
C TYR A 370 -2.65 -32.77 -10.00
N GLU A 371 -3.90 -33.02 -9.61
CA GLU A 371 -4.27 -34.09 -8.67
C GLU A 371 -3.71 -35.45 -9.13
N GLY A 372 -2.95 -36.11 -8.26
CA GLY A 372 -2.26 -37.38 -8.56
C GLY A 372 -0.82 -37.23 -9.08
N ALA A 373 -0.34 -36.00 -9.34
CA ALA A 373 1.08 -35.74 -9.58
C ALA A 373 1.91 -35.88 -8.28
N PRO A 374 3.20 -36.24 -8.37
CA PRO A 374 4.10 -36.34 -7.21
C PRO A 374 4.33 -34.98 -6.51
N ASP A 375 4.64 -35.03 -5.21
CA ASP A 375 4.95 -33.83 -4.42
C ASP A 375 6.41 -33.36 -4.64
N GLU A 376 6.67 -32.89 -5.85
CA GLU A 376 7.96 -32.36 -6.30
C GLU A 376 7.78 -31.04 -7.07
N SER A 377 8.89 -30.38 -7.39
CA SER A 377 8.89 -29.25 -8.34
C SER A 377 8.86 -29.77 -9.78
N PRO A 378 8.34 -29.00 -10.76
CA PRO A 378 8.44 -29.36 -12.17
C PRO A 378 9.91 -29.53 -12.61
N ALA A 379 10.15 -30.36 -13.62
CA ALA A 379 11.49 -30.62 -14.13
C ALA A 379 12.07 -29.42 -14.91
N GLY A 380 13.40 -29.33 -14.93
CA GLY A 380 14.16 -28.23 -15.53
C GLY A 380 14.32 -27.05 -14.58
N GLU A 381 15.54 -26.54 -14.49
CA GLU A 381 15.81 -25.28 -13.78
C GLU A 381 15.19 -24.11 -14.55
N VAL A 382 14.75 -23.09 -13.82
CA VAL A 382 14.20 -21.85 -14.38
C VAL A 382 14.99 -20.70 -13.79
N ASP A 383 15.71 -19.99 -14.66
CA ASP A 383 16.31 -18.70 -14.38
C ASP A 383 15.47 -17.57 -15.03
N TYR A 384 15.98 -16.34 -14.92
CA TYR A 384 15.34 -15.15 -15.47
C TYR A 384 15.15 -15.22 -17.01
N ASP A 385 16.09 -15.79 -17.77
CA ASP A 385 15.97 -15.93 -19.23
C ASP A 385 14.97 -17.03 -19.61
N ALA A 386 14.98 -18.14 -18.87
CA ALA A 386 14.04 -19.26 -19.00
C ALA A 386 12.60 -18.89 -18.60
N THR A 387 12.37 -17.72 -18.00
CA THR A 387 11.00 -17.19 -17.81
C THR A 387 10.35 -16.65 -19.08
N ARG A 388 11.12 -16.28 -20.12
CA ARG A 388 10.56 -15.73 -21.37
C ARG A 388 9.53 -16.67 -22.00
N THR A 389 8.50 -16.08 -22.59
CA THR A 389 7.29 -16.77 -23.05
C THR A 389 7.20 -16.77 -24.58
N SER A 390 6.29 -17.57 -25.14
CA SER A 390 6.01 -17.59 -26.58
C SER A 390 4.51 -17.68 -26.83
N GLY A 391 3.92 -16.60 -27.33
CA GLY A 391 2.49 -16.50 -27.62
C GLY A 391 2.10 -15.07 -27.99
N THR A 392 0.83 -14.74 -27.78
CA THR A 392 0.38 -13.34 -27.67
C THR A 392 0.57 -12.88 -26.22
N VAL A 393 1.11 -11.68 -26.02
CA VAL A 393 1.25 -11.03 -24.70
C VAL A 393 0.11 -10.03 -24.51
N LEU A 394 -0.59 -10.10 -23.38
CA LEU A 394 -1.63 -9.15 -22.99
C LEU A 394 -1.05 -8.00 -22.16
N ASN A 395 -1.52 -6.77 -22.42
CA ASN A 395 -1.11 -5.53 -21.76
C ASN A 395 0.41 -5.21 -21.80
N PRO A 396 1.15 -5.53 -22.89
CA PRO A 396 2.61 -5.51 -22.90
C PRO A 396 3.24 -4.14 -22.68
N LEU A 397 4.42 -4.15 -22.04
CA LEU A 397 5.28 -3.00 -21.76
C LEU A 397 5.56 -2.17 -23.02
N ASN A 398 5.40 -0.85 -22.93
CA ASN A 398 5.86 0.16 -23.89
C ASN A 398 5.76 -0.23 -25.39
N THR A 399 4.63 -0.83 -25.77
CA THR A 399 4.38 -1.42 -27.08
C THR A 399 3.38 -0.58 -27.90
N PRO A 400 3.64 -0.25 -29.18
CA PRO A 400 2.71 0.44 -30.07
C PRO A 400 1.39 -0.32 -30.33
N SER A 401 0.33 0.40 -30.70
CA SER A 401 -0.97 -0.20 -31.02
C SER A 401 -0.91 -1.15 -32.22
N ARG A 402 -1.74 -2.20 -32.21
CA ARG A 402 -1.92 -3.19 -33.27
C ARG A 402 -0.67 -3.98 -33.66
N GLN A 403 0.30 -4.10 -32.76
CA GLN A 403 1.51 -4.90 -32.97
C GLN A 403 1.19 -6.41 -32.97
N ALA A 404 1.79 -7.16 -33.90
CA ALA A 404 1.60 -8.61 -33.99
C ALA A 404 2.12 -9.34 -32.74
N LYS A 405 1.32 -10.27 -32.20
CA LYS A 405 1.53 -10.97 -30.91
C LYS A 405 1.44 -10.07 -29.66
N SER A 406 0.86 -8.90 -29.79
CA SER A 406 0.54 -8.00 -28.68
C SER A 406 -0.95 -7.71 -28.65
N THR A 407 -1.49 -7.38 -27.48
CA THR A 407 -2.84 -6.79 -27.37
C THR A 407 -2.85 -5.82 -26.20
N LEU A 408 -3.09 -4.54 -26.48
CA LEU A 408 -3.24 -3.51 -25.45
C LEU A 408 -4.64 -3.60 -24.84
N ILE A 409 -4.79 -3.14 -23.60
CA ILE A 409 -6.09 -3.07 -22.93
C ILE A 409 -7.11 -2.23 -23.73
N SER A 410 -6.69 -1.14 -24.37
CA SER A 410 -7.55 -0.30 -25.23
C SER A 410 -8.11 -1.00 -26.48
N GLU A 411 -7.53 -2.13 -26.87
CA GLU A 411 -7.94 -2.94 -28.02
C GLU A 411 -8.92 -4.05 -27.64
N LEU A 412 -9.13 -4.27 -26.34
CA LEU A 412 -10.15 -5.18 -25.82
C LEU A 412 -11.54 -4.54 -25.86
N SER A 413 -12.55 -5.39 -25.69
CA SER A 413 -13.94 -4.99 -25.51
C SER A 413 -14.53 -5.59 -24.23
N THR A 414 -15.47 -4.89 -23.60
CA THR A 414 -16.35 -5.47 -22.57
C THR A 414 -17.36 -6.47 -23.17
N VAL A 415 -17.86 -7.40 -22.36
CA VAL A 415 -18.85 -8.42 -22.79
C VAL A 415 -20.23 -7.81 -23.07
N HIS A 416 -20.64 -6.84 -22.24
CA HIS A 416 -21.97 -6.25 -22.30
C HIS A 416 -22.06 -5.10 -23.32
N SER A 417 -23.26 -4.85 -23.87
CA SER A 417 -23.46 -3.71 -24.76
C SER A 417 -23.36 -2.40 -23.98
N ALA A 418 -22.21 -1.73 -24.05
CA ALA A 418 -21.99 -0.43 -23.42
C ALA A 418 -22.64 0.75 -24.18
N SER A 419 -23.58 0.45 -25.10
CA SER A 419 -24.36 1.42 -25.89
C SER A 419 -25.27 2.35 -25.07
N SER A 420 -25.44 2.10 -23.77
CA SER A 420 -26.14 2.96 -22.82
C SER A 420 -25.23 3.47 -21.69
N ASP A 421 -23.90 3.27 -21.80
CA ASP A 421 -22.93 3.81 -20.86
C ASP A 421 -22.54 5.22 -21.29
N VAL A 422 -22.95 6.24 -20.53
CA VAL A 422 -22.73 7.65 -20.88
C VAL A 422 -21.25 8.01 -21.03
N ARG A 423 -20.33 7.26 -20.41
CA ARG A 423 -18.87 7.42 -20.61
C ARG A 423 -18.48 7.25 -22.07
N LEU A 424 -19.25 6.48 -22.85
CA LEU A 424 -18.99 6.21 -24.27
C LEU A 424 -19.79 7.11 -25.24
N GLN A 425 -20.49 8.14 -24.76
CA GLN A 425 -21.13 9.14 -25.63
C GLN A 425 -20.09 9.88 -26.49
N ASP A 426 -20.46 10.41 -27.66
CA ASP A 426 -19.51 10.97 -28.64
C ASP A 426 -18.54 12.02 -28.07
N ARG A 427 -19.02 12.87 -27.14
CA ARG A 427 -18.25 13.95 -26.50
C ARG A 427 -18.35 13.89 -24.99
N ALA A 428 -17.22 13.96 -24.29
CA ALA A 428 -17.20 14.21 -22.86
C ALA A 428 -17.72 15.63 -22.55
N ASN A 429 -18.19 15.84 -21.31
CA ASN A 429 -18.60 17.16 -20.81
C ASN A 429 -17.40 18.01 -20.41
N LEU A 430 -16.34 17.37 -19.89
CA LEU A 430 -15.05 17.97 -19.57
C LEU A 430 -13.92 17.12 -20.16
N THR A 431 -12.84 17.79 -20.55
CA THR A 431 -11.63 17.15 -21.08
C THR A 431 -10.41 17.77 -20.42
N PHE A 432 -9.59 16.96 -19.75
CA PHE A 432 -8.36 17.40 -19.08
C PHE A 432 -7.14 16.72 -19.70
N TYR A 433 -6.08 17.50 -19.94
CA TYR A 433 -4.78 17.02 -20.40
C TYR A 433 -3.77 17.11 -19.25
N ILE A 434 -3.34 15.96 -18.75
CA ILE A 434 -2.27 15.82 -17.76
C ILE A 434 -1.07 15.22 -18.46
N SER A 435 0.01 16.00 -18.60
CA SER A 435 1.33 15.41 -18.84
C SER A 435 2.07 15.18 -17.53
N TYR A 436 3.02 14.26 -17.57
CA TYR A 436 4.00 14.07 -16.52
C TYR A 436 5.34 13.64 -17.12
N ASP A 437 6.40 13.90 -16.37
CA ASP A 437 7.73 13.32 -16.52
C ASP A 437 8.46 13.50 -15.17
N PHE A 438 9.75 13.18 -15.13
CA PHE A 438 10.63 13.43 -13.98
C PHE A 438 11.57 14.59 -14.31
N TYR A 439 11.30 15.76 -13.73
CA TYR A 439 11.97 17.00 -14.08
C TYR A 439 13.29 17.20 -13.31
N GLU A 440 14.26 17.81 -13.98
CA GLU A 440 15.62 18.09 -13.47
C GLU A 440 15.64 19.41 -12.69
N ILE A 441 14.97 19.42 -11.52
CA ILE A 441 14.71 20.62 -10.71
C ILE A 441 15.18 20.46 -9.25
N ASP A 442 15.52 21.58 -8.61
CA ASP A 442 15.80 21.67 -7.17
C ASP A 442 14.51 21.49 -6.35
N ASN A 443 14.16 20.24 -6.06
CA ASN A 443 13.12 19.90 -5.09
C ASN A 443 13.71 19.98 -3.66
N PRO A 444 13.25 20.92 -2.81
CA PRO A 444 13.88 21.22 -1.52
C PRO A 444 13.78 20.08 -0.50
N HIS A 445 12.95 19.06 -0.74
CA HIS A 445 12.92 17.85 0.08
C HIS A 445 14.24 17.08 0.03
N PHE A 446 14.94 17.08 -1.11
CA PHE A 446 16.19 16.30 -1.29
C PHE A 446 17.32 16.99 -2.07
N HIS A 447 17.07 18.10 -2.77
CA HIS A 447 18.08 18.99 -3.38
C HIS A 447 17.92 20.42 -2.85
N LEU A 448 18.82 20.85 -1.96
CA LEU A 448 18.84 22.21 -1.44
C LEU A 448 19.76 23.08 -2.28
N SER A 449 19.19 23.91 -3.17
CA SER A 449 19.87 24.83 -4.12
C SER A 449 20.90 25.82 -3.56
N THR A 450 21.12 25.83 -2.24
CA THR A 450 22.10 26.67 -1.54
C THR A 450 23.25 25.87 -0.90
N LEU A 451 23.22 24.54 -0.99
CA LEU A 451 24.13 23.61 -0.30
C LEU A 451 24.47 22.36 -1.11
N TYR A 452 23.47 21.80 -1.81
CA TYR A 452 23.54 20.59 -2.64
C TYR A 452 22.37 20.61 -3.64
N GLY A 453 22.38 21.56 -4.57
CA GLY A 453 21.42 21.57 -5.67
C GLY A 453 21.57 20.37 -6.62
N PHE A 454 20.55 20.10 -7.43
CA PHE A 454 20.49 19.00 -8.39
C PHE A 454 21.71 18.99 -9.32
N ASP A 455 22.22 20.15 -9.74
CA ASP A 455 23.43 20.28 -10.57
C ASP A 455 24.77 20.34 -9.80
N GLU A 456 24.72 20.40 -8.46
CA GLU A 456 25.91 20.42 -7.60
C GLU A 456 26.33 19.02 -7.12
N VAL A 457 25.38 18.09 -7.01
CA VAL A 457 25.59 16.69 -6.59
C VAL A 457 26.14 15.80 -7.72
N LYS A 458 26.66 14.61 -7.38
CA LYS A 458 27.21 13.69 -8.39
C LYS A 458 26.09 13.07 -9.23
N ARG A 459 26.42 12.56 -10.42
CA ARG A 459 25.47 11.90 -11.35
C ARG A 459 24.68 10.71 -10.74
N LEU A 460 25.18 10.08 -9.68
CA LEU A 460 24.47 9.00 -8.96
C LEU A 460 23.56 9.51 -7.83
N GLU A 461 23.77 10.74 -7.39
CA GLU A 461 23.01 11.45 -6.34
C GLU A 461 21.92 12.35 -6.97
N LYS A 462 21.87 12.46 -8.31
CA LYS A 462 20.88 13.21 -9.09
C LYS A 462 19.53 12.49 -9.16
N VAL A 463 18.67 12.74 -8.18
CA VAL A 463 17.28 12.28 -8.15
C VAL A 463 16.38 13.30 -8.85
N ARG A 464 15.55 12.87 -9.81
CA ARG A 464 14.63 13.75 -10.55
C ARG A 464 13.23 13.74 -9.91
N THR A 465 12.47 14.82 -10.07
CA THR A 465 11.18 14.98 -9.39
C THR A 465 10.00 14.64 -10.32
N PRO A 466 9.18 13.62 -10.01
CA PRO A 466 7.95 13.35 -10.75
C PRO A 466 6.88 14.40 -10.45
N GLN A 467 6.22 14.92 -11.49
CA GLN A 467 5.18 15.95 -11.33
C GLN A 467 4.06 15.80 -12.36
N LEU A 468 2.82 16.15 -11.99
CA LEU A 468 1.69 16.22 -12.92
C LEU A 468 1.51 17.68 -13.38
N ASN A 469 1.64 17.96 -14.68
CA ASN A 469 1.66 19.32 -15.26
C ASN A 469 2.62 20.28 -14.50
N HIS A 470 3.82 19.81 -14.13
CA HIS A 470 4.83 20.50 -13.32
C HIS A 470 4.41 20.86 -11.86
N LEU A 471 3.39 20.20 -11.32
CA LEU A 471 3.00 20.30 -9.91
C LEU A 471 3.31 18.99 -9.16
N SER A 472 3.93 19.10 -7.99
CA SER A 472 3.95 18.03 -6.99
C SER A 472 2.74 18.18 -6.06
N PHE A 473 1.93 17.13 -5.94
CA PHE A 473 0.87 17.08 -4.96
C PHE A 473 1.41 16.89 -3.54
N ARG A 474 0.80 17.60 -2.59
CA ARG A 474 0.98 17.41 -1.16
C ARG A 474 -0.36 17.16 -0.48
N PHE A 475 -0.40 16.14 0.37
CA PHE A 475 -1.51 15.90 1.28
C PHE A 475 -1.70 17.11 2.21
N PRO A 476 -2.94 17.59 2.40
CA PRO A 476 -3.23 18.68 3.33
C PRO A 476 -3.07 18.21 4.78
N THR A 477 -3.11 19.14 5.73
CA THR A 477 -3.01 18.83 7.17
C THR A 477 -4.19 17.99 7.68
N PHE A 478 -5.41 18.30 7.22
CA PHE A 478 -6.65 17.66 7.65
C PHE A 478 -7.38 16.97 6.48
N PRO A 479 -8.29 16.02 6.74
CA PRO A 479 -9.02 15.36 5.66
C PRO A 479 -10.00 16.30 4.96
N LEU A 480 -9.82 16.48 3.64
CA LEU A 480 -10.69 17.32 2.80
C LEU A 480 -12.17 16.93 2.93
N LEU A 481 -12.50 15.66 3.14
CA LEU A 481 -13.88 15.20 3.22
C LEU A 481 -14.56 15.50 4.58
N SER A 482 -13.81 15.62 5.69
CA SER A 482 -14.40 15.75 7.03
C SER A 482 -14.01 17.01 7.81
N GLN A 483 -13.00 17.76 7.37
CA GLN A 483 -12.43 18.92 8.08
C GLN A 483 -11.94 20.02 7.11
N ARG A 484 -12.65 20.24 5.99
CA ARG A 484 -12.24 21.21 4.96
C ARG A 484 -12.15 22.66 5.46
N ASP A 485 -12.93 22.98 6.48
CA ASP A 485 -12.98 24.26 7.19
C ASP A 485 -11.68 24.61 7.94
N GLN A 486 -10.81 23.63 8.19
CA GLN A 486 -9.59 23.78 8.97
C GLN A 486 -8.32 23.89 8.09
N ILE A 487 -8.47 23.83 6.78
CA ILE A 487 -7.37 23.82 5.82
C ILE A 487 -7.30 25.19 5.13
N ASP A 488 -6.16 25.86 5.25
CA ASP A 488 -5.94 27.17 4.64
C ASP A 488 -6.01 27.10 3.10
N GLU A 489 -6.80 27.98 2.50
CA GLU A 489 -6.94 28.16 1.06
C GLU A 489 -5.60 28.40 0.35
N SER A 490 -4.59 28.97 1.06
CA SER A 490 -3.25 29.20 0.49
C SER A 490 -2.50 27.91 0.13
N THR A 491 -2.90 26.75 0.69
CA THR A 491 -2.27 25.44 0.43
C THR A 491 -2.70 24.79 -0.88
N PHE A 492 -3.79 25.27 -1.51
CA PHE A 492 -4.33 24.72 -2.74
C PHE A 492 -3.71 25.40 -3.98
N CYS A 493 -3.45 24.62 -5.03
CA CYS A 493 -3.12 25.22 -6.32
C CYS A 493 -4.36 25.91 -6.91
N SER A 494 -4.34 27.24 -6.96
CA SER A 494 -5.31 27.99 -7.77
C SER A 494 -5.14 27.65 -9.25
N ASN A 495 -6.24 27.57 -9.99
CA ASN A 495 -6.31 26.95 -11.32
C ASN A 495 -5.65 27.77 -12.47
N LEU A 496 -4.82 28.78 -12.15
CA LEU A 496 -4.18 29.71 -13.09
C LEU A 496 -2.79 30.17 -12.58
N THR A 497 -1.83 30.33 -13.51
CA THR A 497 -0.43 30.79 -13.34
C THR A 497 0.63 29.76 -12.90
N THR A 498 0.59 28.57 -13.49
CA THR A 498 1.70 27.58 -13.45
C THR A 498 2.95 27.98 -14.25
N ASP A 499 2.97 29.16 -14.89
CA ASP A 499 4.05 29.69 -15.75
C ASP A 499 5.47 29.66 -15.14
N ARG A 500 5.60 29.55 -13.80
CA ARG A 500 6.89 29.41 -13.10
C ARG A 500 7.21 28.00 -12.62
N CYS A 501 6.24 27.08 -12.62
CA CYS A 501 6.42 25.72 -12.11
C CYS A 501 7.22 24.82 -13.07
N ALA A 502 7.27 25.17 -14.36
CA ALA A 502 8.16 24.49 -15.32
C ALA A 502 9.66 24.74 -15.05
N ASP A 503 10.00 25.91 -14.49
CA ASP A 503 11.39 26.33 -14.21
C ASP A 503 11.75 26.24 -12.70
N SER A 504 10.81 25.93 -11.81
CA SER A 504 11.03 25.90 -10.36
C SER A 504 10.04 24.99 -9.63
N TYR A 505 10.46 24.37 -8.52
CA TYR A 505 9.64 23.42 -7.78
C TYR A 505 8.37 24.06 -7.19
N CYS A 506 7.22 23.46 -7.52
CA CYS A 506 5.89 23.82 -7.00
C CYS A 506 5.26 22.63 -6.28
N GLU A 507 4.87 22.83 -5.02
CA GLU A 507 4.16 21.87 -4.18
C GLU A 507 2.82 22.48 -3.71
N CYS A 508 1.72 21.72 -3.80
CA CYS A 508 0.40 22.17 -3.34
C CYS A 508 -0.58 21.00 -3.17
N THR A 509 -1.68 21.21 -2.46
CA THR A 509 -2.85 20.32 -2.53
C THR A 509 -3.62 20.61 -3.82
N ASN A 510 -3.24 19.92 -4.90
CA ASN A 510 -3.84 20.05 -6.23
C ASN A 510 -5.25 19.41 -6.27
N VAL A 511 -6.30 20.24 -6.36
CA VAL A 511 -7.71 19.80 -6.43
C VAL A 511 -8.35 20.28 -7.73
N VAL A 512 -8.78 19.33 -8.56
CA VAL A 512 -9.53 19.57 -9.80
C VAL A 512 -11.03 19.46 -9.50
N ASN A 513 -11.76 20.57 -9.66
CA ASN A 513 -13.21 20.61 -9.48
C ASN A 513 -13.94 19.99 -10.69
N VAL A 514 -14.90 19.11 -10.42
CA VAL A 514 -15.69 18.35 -11.40
C VAL A 514 -17.17 18.43 -11.02
N PRO A 515 -18.05 19.00 -11.87
CA PRO A 515 -19.49 19.01 -11.63
C PRO A 515 -20.07 17.59 -11.59
N LEU A 516 -21.06 17.39 -10.71
CA LEU A 516 -21.80 16.13 -10.63
C LEU A 516 -22.48 15.79 -11.98
N GLU A 517 -22.66 14.49 -12.24
CA GLU A 517 -23.19 13.93 -13.49
C GLU A 517 -22.39 14.23 -14.77
N SER A 518 -21.21 14.86 -14.68
CA SER A 518 -20.37 15.12 -15.84
C SER A 518 -19.61 13.87 -16.30
N VAL A 519 -19.56 13.62 -17.61
CA VAL A 519 -18.61 12.68 -18.21
C VAL A 519 -17.28 13.40 -18.38
N VAL A 520 -16.25 12.92 -17.68
CA VAL A 520 -14.90 13.49 -17.72
C VAL A 520 -14.01 12.60 -18.58
N GLU A 521 -13.34 13.20 -19.57
CA GLU A 521 -12.26 12.58 -20.32
C GLU A 521 -10.90 13.08 -19.80
N LEU A 522 -10.01 12.13 -19.52
CA LEU A 522 -8.66 12.40 -19.03
C LEU A 522 -7.66 11.84 -20.04
N ILE A 523 -6.90 12.73 -20.67
CA ILE A 523 -5.75 12.37 -21.51
C ILE A 523 -4.52 12.45 -20.62
N ILE A 524 -4.02 11.28 -20.24
CA ILE A 524 -2.81 11.11 -19.42
C ILE A 524 -1.64 10.88 -20.40
N ILE A 525 -0.59 11.70 -20.30
CA ILE A 525 0.51 11.77 -21.28
C ILE A 525 1.84 11.54 -20.56
N ASP A 526 2.63 10.61 -21.07
CA ASP A 526 4.02 10.39 -20.68
C ASP A 526 4.93 11.12 -21.68
N GLU A 527 5.73 12.09 -21.23
CA GLU A 527 6.57 12.86 -22.16
C GLU A 527 7.83 12.10 -22.62
N GLY A 528 8.20 10.98 -21.95
CA GLY A 528 9.27 10.05 -22.36
C GLY A 528 10.68 10.63 -22.38
N VAL A 529 10.94 11.69 -21.61
CA VAL A 529 12.25 12.38 -21.58
C VAL A 529 13.20 11.74 -20.57
N ALA A 530 12.72 11.41 -19.36
CA ALA A 530 13.60 10.98 -18.27
C ALA A 530 13.97 9.48 -18.31
N TYR A 531 13.00 8.60 -18.54
CA TYR A 531 13.12 7.13 -18.43
C TYR A 531 12.15 6.40 -19.38
N ASP A 532 12.61 5.35 -20.07
CA ASP A 532 11.77 4.45 -20.90
C ASP A 532 10.93 3.52 -20.02
N ALA A 533 9.90 4.08 -19.37
CA ALA A 533 9.14 3.47 -18.27
C ALA A 533 7.62 3.41 -18.54
N ASN A 534 6.89 2.68 -17.68
CA ASN A 534 5.43 2.58 -17.72
C ASN A 534 4.88 2.98 -16.35
N HIS A 535 3.90 3.88 -16.32
CA HIS A 535 3.32 4.35 -15.06
C HIS A 535 1.87 3.89 -14.91
N PRO A 536 1.54 3.01 -13.95
CA PRO A 536 0.16 2.71 -13.60
C PRO A 536 -0.45 3.90 -12.85
N PHE A 537 -1.60 4.39 -13.32
CA PHE A 537 -2.41 5.39 -12.63
C PHE A 537 -3.70 4.77 -12.11
N HIS A 538 -4.01 5.02 -10.83
CA HIS A 538 -5.24 4.60 -10.16
C HIS A 538 -6.19 5.79 -9.94
N LEU A 539 -7.51 5.55 -10.02
CA LEU A 539 -8.56 6.50 -9.66
C LEU A 539 -9.47 5.92 -8.57
N HIS A 540 -9.56 6.62 -7.44
CA HIS A 540 -10.47 6.29 -6.36
C HIS A 540 -11.93 6.65 -6.70
N GLY A 541 -12.89 5.99 -6.06
CA GLY A 541 -14.32 6.35 -6.11
C GLY A 541 -15.06 6.13 -7.43
N HIS A 542 -14.37 5.87 -8.55
CA HIS A 542 -14.97 5.80 -9.88
C HIS A 542 -14.32 4.75 -10.79
N PRO A 543 -15.10 3.89 -11.47
CA PRO A 543 -14.60 3.08 -12.57
C PRO A 543 -14.64 3.84 -13.89
N PHE A 544 -13.54 3.77 -14.65
CA PHE A 544 -13.36 4.44 -15.93
C PHE A 544 -13.32 3.49 -17.13
N ARG A 545 -13.70 4.00 -18.31
CA ARG A 545 -13.55 3.34 -19.60
C ARG A 545 -12.20 3.70 -20.20
N VAL A 546 -11.36 2.71 -20.56
CA VAL A 546 -10.08 2.97 -21.27
C VAL A 546 -10.36 3.08 -22.77
N VAL A 547 -10.59 4.31 -23.24
CA VAL A 547 -11.06 4.54 -24.62
C VAL A 547 -9.94 4.65 -25.64
N ALA A 548 -8.71 5.00 -25.25
CA ALA A 548 -7.54 4.93 -26.14
C ALA A 548 -6.25 4.69 -25.33
N MET A 549 -5.23 4.12 -25.96
CA MET A 549 -3.87 3.98 -25.44
C MET A 549 -2.93 3.78 -26.62
N GLU A 550 -1.83 4.53 -26.69
CA GLU A 550 -0.86 4.44 -27.78
C GLU A 550 0.53 4.94 -27.34
N ARG A 551 1.58 4.14 -27.56
CA ARG A 551 2.96 4.64 -27.61
C ARG A 551 3.19 5.26 -28.97
N VAL A 552 3.45 6.57 -29.01
CA VAL A 552 3.53 7.36 -30.25
C VAL A 552 4.98 7.44 -30.75
N ALA A 553 5.92 7.64 -29.84
CA ALA A 553 7.34 7.83 -30.13
C ALA A 553 8.19 7.30 -28.96
N LYS A 554 9.46 7.70 -28.90
CA LYS A 554 10.26 7.59 -27.66
C LYS A 554 9.95 8.75 -26.71
N ASN A 555 9.66 9.92 -27.23
CA ASN A 555 9.32 11.10 -26.44
C ASN A 555 8.31 11.95 -27.21
N ILE A 556 7.46 12.65 -26.48
CA ILE A 556 6.36 13.45 -27.02
C ILE A 556 6.09 14.64 -26.10
N THR A 557 5.64 15.78 -26.61
CA THR A 557 5.21 16.87 -25.73
C THR A 557 3.71 16.81 -25.47
N ARG A 558 3.27 17.37 -24.34
CA ARG A 558 1.84 17.66 -24.09
C ARG A 558 1.14 18.35 -25.28
N GLN A 559 1.85 19.25 -25.99
CA GLN A 559 1.28 19.95 -27.14
C GLN A 559 1.11 19.04 -28.36
N ASP A 560 2.02 18.10 -28.62
CA ASP A 560 1.89 17.17 -29.75
C ASP A 560 0.62 16.31 -29.64
N VAL A 561 0.29 15.84 -28.43
CA VAL A 561 -0.94 15.06 -28.18
C VAL A 561 -2.20 15.92 -28.35
N ILE A 562 -2.20 17.16 -27.86
CA ILE A 562 -3.29 18.13 -28.09
C ILE A 562 -3.46 18.39 -29.59
N ASP A 563 -2.35 18.55 -30.32
CA ASP A 563 -2.33 18.75 -31.77
C ASP A 563 -2.84 17.51 -32.53
N MET A 564 -2.51 16.30 -32.07
CA MET A 564 -3.02 15.04 -32.62
C MET A 564 -4.52 14.88 -32.39
N ASP A 565 -5.01 15.26 -31.22
CA ASP A 565 -6.44 15.16 -30.88
C ASP A 565 -7.28 16.17 -31.66
N ALA A 566 -6.83 17.42 -31.72
CA ALA A 566 -7.46 18.49 -32.51
C ALA A 566 -7.49 18.17 -34.03
N LYS A 567 -6.57 17.33 -34.52
CA LYS A 567 -6.54 16.82 -35.91
C LYS A 567 -7.35 15.53 -36.10
N GLY A 568 -8.00 15.01 -35.06
CA GLY A 568 -8.80 13.78 -35.11
C GLY A 568 -7.98 12.51 -35.34
N LEU A 569 -6.68 12.51 -35.00
CA LEU A 569 -5.80 11.37 -35.22
C LEU A 569 -5.96 10.30 -34.13
N ILE A 570 -6.31 10.70 -32.90
CA ILE A 570 -6.50 9.79 -31.77
C ILE A 570 -7.86 9.07 -31.86
N ARG A 571 -7.83 7.76 -32.12
CA ARG A 571 -9.04 6.93 -32.27
C ARG A 571 -9.48 6.36 -30.93
N ARG A 572 -10.67 6.78 -30.47
CA ARG A 572 -11.31 6.30 -29.23
C ARG A 572 -12.26 5.13 -29.50
N ASN A 573 -12.21 4.06 -28.71
CA ASN A 573 -13.27 3.04 -28.65
C ASN A 573 -14.47 3.58 -27.85
N LEU A 574 -15.39 4.25 -28.53
CA LEU A 574 -16.65 4.74 -27.97
C LEU A 574 -17.81 3.75 -28.15
N LYS A 575 -17.52 2.44 -28.20
CA LYS A 575 -18.54 1.39 -28.41
C LYS A 575 -18.57 0.37 -27.29
N ASP A 576 -17.41 -0.19 -26.95
CA ASP A 576 -17.31 -1.27 -25.96
C ASP A 576 -15.97 -1.31 -25.21
N ALA A 577 -15.30 -0.17 -25.02
CA ALA A 577 -14.06 -0.07 -24.25
C ALA A 577 -14.16 -0.77 -22.87
N PRO A 578 -13.07 -1.40 -22.38
CA PRO A 578 -13.06 -2.07 -21.08
C PRO A 578 -13.25 -1.07 -19.95
N LEU A 579 -13.80 -1.55 -18.83
CA LEU A 579 -13.98 -0.79 -17.60
C LEU A 579 -12.87 -1.20 -16.60
N LYS A 580 -12.13 -0.24 -16.06
CA LYS A 580 -11.02 -0.45 -15.10
C LYS A 580 -10.98 0.68 -14.07
N ASP A 581 -10.11 0.55 -13.07
CA ASP A 581 -9.77 1.61 -12.11
C ASP A 581 -8.27 1.90 -12.03
N THR A 582 -7.43 1.04 -12.63
CA THR A 582 -5.98 1.20 -12.67
C THR A 582 -5.51 0.95 -14.10
N VAL A 583 -4.72 1.85 -14.70
CA VAL A 583 -4.24 1.65 -16.07
C VAL A 583 -2.82 2.17 -16.27
N THR A 584 -2.02 1.42 -17.02
CA THR A 584 -0.69 1.86 -17.43
C THR A 584 -0.76 3.00 -18.47
N VAL A 585 0.25 3.86 -18.47
CA VAL A 585 0.52 4.83 -19.54
C VAL A 585 1.86 4.45 -20.20
N PRO A 586 1.95 4.38 -21.55
CA PRO A 586 3.22 4.12 -22.25
C PRO A 586 4.13 5.35 -22.35
N ASP A 587 5.43 5.16 -22.11
CA ASP A 587 6.52 6.11 -22.43
C ASP A 587 6.38 6.73 -23.82
N GLY A 588 6.56 8.05 -23.93
CA GLY A 588 6.48 8.74 -25.22
C GLY A 588 5.11 8.58 -25.88
N GLY A 589 4.05 8.60 -25.08
CA GLY A 589 2.71 8.16 -25.44
C GLY A 589 1.62 8.68 -24.52
N PHE A 590 0.43 8.08 -24.64
CA PHE A 590 -0.73 8.48 -23.84
C PHE A 590 -1.70 7.33 -23.58
N THR A 591 -2.52 7.51 -22.53
CA THR A 591 -3.75 6.73 -22.28
C THR A 591 -4.90 7.71 -22.06
N ILE A 592 -6.04 7.46 -22.72
CA ILE A 592 -7.28 8.23 -22.54
C ILE A 592 -8.28 7.37 -21.77
N ILE A 593 -8.70 7.87 -20.61
CA ILE A 593 -9.76 7.26 -19.79
C ILE A 593 -10.98 8.18 -19.71
N ARG A 594 -12.15 7.59 -19.44
CA ARG A 594 -13.39 8.33 -19.17
C ARG A 594 -14.15 7.81 -17.97
N PHE A 595 -14.43 8.67 -16.99
CA PHE A 595 -15.32 8.37 -15.88
C PHE A 595 -16.60 9.23 -15.95
N HIS A 596 -17.62 8.84 -15.20
CA HIS A 596 -18.86 9.60 -15.03
C HIS A 596 -18.92 9.99 -13.55
N ALA A 597 -18.96 11.29 -13.29
CA ALA A 597 -18.76 11.86 -11.96
C ALA A 597 -20.06 11.83 -11.15
N THR A 598 -20.46 10.64 -10.71
CA THR A 598 -21.74 10.39 -9.99
C THR A 598 -21.58 10.12 -8.50
N ASN A 599 -20.35 10.25 -7.97
CA ASN A 599 -20.03 9.91 -6.59
C ASN A 599 -19.45 11.15 -5.88
N PRO A 600 -20.29 11.94 -5.17
CA PRO A 600 -19.87 13.18 -4.51
C PRO A 600 -18.75 12.93 -3.49
N GLY A 601 -17.69 13.73 -3.54
CA GLY A 601 -16.57 13.60 -2.61
C GLY A 601 -15.23 14.08 -3.16
N TYR A 602 -14.16 13.70 -2.45
CA TYR A 602 -12.77 13.99 -2.80
C TYR A 602 -12.04 12.67 -3.09
N TRP A 603 -11.59 12.50 -4.33
CA TRP A 603 -11.08 11.22 -4.83
C TRP A 603 -9.65 11.37 -5.36
N LEU A 604 -8.73 10.54 -4.86
CA LEU A 604 -7.33 10.55 -5.27
C LEU A 604 -7.19 9.97 -6.69
N PHE A 605 -6.35 10.62 -7.49
CA PHE A 605 -5.84 10.12 -8.76
C PHE A 605 -4.31 10.18 -8.73
N HIS A 606 -3.63 9.05 -8.79
CA HIS A 606 -2.18 8.99 -8.52
C HIS A 606 -1.48 7.86 -9.27
N CYS A 607 -0.15 7.97 -9.41
CA CYS A 607 0.66 6.84 -9.83
C CYS A 607 0.72 5.78 -8.72
N HIS A 608 0.50 4.52 -9.06
CA HIS A 608 0.46 3.40 -8.12
C HIS A 608 1.85 2.81 -7.78
N ILE A 609 2.92 3.48 -8.20
CA ILE A 609 4.30 3.24 -7.74
C ILE A 609 4.54 4.17 -6.54
N GLU A 610 4.86 3.58 -5.39
CA GLU A 610 4.81 4.24 -4.09
C GLU A 610 5.69 5.50 -4.02
N PHE A 611 6.92 5.38 -4.51
CA PHE A 611 7.90 6.46 -4.42
C PHE A 611 7.47 7.68 -5.25
N HIS A 612 6.59 7.50 -6.24
CA HIS A 612 6.07 8.60 -7.05
C HIS A 612 4.89 9.30 -6.36
N VAL A 613 3.94 8.57 -5.76
CA VAL A 613 2.84 9.20 -5.00
C VAL A 613 3.35 9.91 -3.74
N GLU A 614 4.31 9.32 -3.02
CA GLU A 614 4.97 9.94 -1.86
C GLU A 614 5.86 11.16 -2.22
N THR A 615 6.18 11.37 -3.51
CA THR A 615 6.86 12.59 -4.01
C THR A 615 5.92 13.52 -4.83
N GLY A 616 4.62 13.24 -4.83
CA GLY A 616 3.59 14.13 -5.35
C GLY A 616 3.10 13.86 -6.78
N MET A 617 3.30 12.67 -7.33
CA MET A 617 2.73 12.25 -8.62
C MET A 617 1.23 11.88 -8.50
N ALA A 618 0.43 12.85 -8.04
CA ALA A 618 -0.99 12.72 -7.75
C ALA A 618 -1.77 14.03 -7.98
N LEU A 619 -3.10 13.95 -7.91
CA LEU A 619 -4.01 15.05 -7.64
C LEU A 619 -5.32 14.51 -7.04
N VAL A 620 -6.22 15.40 -6.65
CA VAL A 620 -7.55 15.05 -6.16
C VAL A 620 -8.64 15.59 -7.09
N PHE A 621 -9.62 14.76 -7.45
CA PHE A 621 -10.86 15.24 -8.06
C PHE A 621 -11.90 15.54 -6.96
N LYS A 622 -12.37 16.79 -6.87
CA LYS A 622 -13.59 17.13 -6.11
C LYS A 622 -14.78 16.94 -7.04
N VAL A 623 -15.63 15.95 -6.76
CA VAL A 623 -16.87 15.68 -7.50
C VAL A 623 -18.05 16.24 -6.73
N GLY A 624 -18.87 17.05 -7.41
CA GLY A 624 -20.00 17.76 -6.82
C GLY A 624 -19.59 18.94 -5.92
N GLU A 625 -20.57 19.60 -5.33
CA GLU A 625 -20.38 20.58 -4.26
C GLU A 625 -20.53 19.95 -2.88
N HIS A 626 -20.17 20.67 -1.80
CA HIS A 626 -20.19 20.12 -0.44
C HIS A 626 -21.60 19.73 0.02
N GLU A 627 -22.63 20.38 -0.53
CA GLU A 627 -24.05 20.08 -0.33
C GLU A 627 -24.50 18.77 -1.01
N ASP A 628 -23.77 18.30 -2.04
CA ASP A 628 -23.99 16.99 -2.67
C ASP A 628 -23.33 15.85 -1.87
N MET A 629 -22.33 16.17 -1.03
CA MET A 629 -21.55 15.17 -0.31
C MET A 629 -22.32 14.53 0.85
N ALA A 630 -22.09 13.24 1.07
CA ALA A 630 -22.63 12.56 2.25
C ALA A 630 -22.15 13.27 3.52
N PRO A 631 -23.02 13.53 4.52
CA PRO A 631 -22.64 14.25 5.73
C PRO A 631 -21.65 13.44 6.57
N VAL A 632 -20.75 14.14 7.27
CA VAL A 632 -19.75 13.53 8.15
C VAL A 632 -20.44 12.58 9.15
N PRO A 633 -20.03 11.31 9.27
CA PRO A 633 -20.71 10.37 10.15
C PRO A 633 -20.73 10.85 11.60
N LYS A 634 -21.81 10.56 12.32
CA LYS A 634 -21.90 10.92 13.74
C LYS A 634 -20.76 10.25 14.53
N ASP A 635 -20.06 11.04 15.32
CA ASP A 635 -18.91 10.61 16.14
C ASP A 635 -17.71 10.09 15.30
N PHE A 636 -17.58 10.54 14.04
CA PHE A 636 -16.43 10.22 13.19
C PHE A 636 -15.12 10.81 13.76
N PRO A 637 -13.98 10.12 13.68
CA PRO A 637 -12.71 10.63 14.20
C PRO A 637 -12.22 11.87 13.46
N THR A 638 -11.81 12.88 14.22
CA THR A 638 -11.09 14.07 13.75
C THR A 638 -9.65 14.09 14.27
N CYS A 639 -8.80 14.87 13.62
CA CYS A 639 -7.40 15.08 13.96
C CYS A 639 -7.10 16.58 14.00
N GLY A 640 -6.23 17.03 14.92
CA GLY A 640 -5.92 18.45 15.12
C GLY A 640 -4.44 18.74 14.88
N ASP A 641 -4.12 20.02 14.63
CA ASP A 641 -2.77 20.52 14.83
C ASP A 641 -2.46 20.59 16.33
N TYR A 642 -1.18 20.50 16.69
CA TYR A 642 -0.68 20.77 18.03
C TYR A 642 -0.42 22.28 18.25
N TYR A 643 -0.42 23.07 17.19
CA TYR A 643 -0.35 24.53 17.25
C TYR A 643 -1.68 25.12 17.72
N ASN A 644 -1.66 25.86 18.84
CA ASN A 644 -2.83 26.57 19.34
C ASN A 644 -2.81 28.01 18.82
N VAL A 645 -3.58 28.29 17.76
CA VAL A 645 -3.58 29.58 17.05
C VAL A 645 -3.82 30.76 18.01
N ASP A 646 -4.72 30.59 18.98
CA ASP A 646 -5.05 31.55 20.04
C ASP A 646 -3.86 31.95 20.96
N SER A 647 -2.71 31.26 20.89
CA SER A 647 -1.54 31.53 21.76
C SER A 647 -0.38 32.26 21.08
N VAL A 648 -0.55 32.69 19.82
CA VAL A 648 0.53 33.30 19.03
C VAL A 648 0.43 34.84 18.98
N GLU A 649 -0.78 35.41 19.15
CA GLU A 649 -0.98 36.88 19.08
C GLU A 649 -0.34 37.67 20.24
N ASP A 650 0.05 36.99 21.33
CA ASP A 650 0.61 37.62 22.54
C ASP A 650 2.16 37.76 22.55
N GLU A 651 2.93 36.90 21.87
CA GLU A 651 4.41 36.88 22.05
C GLU A 651 5.18 37.95 21.24
N ASP A 652 4.67 38.40 20.08
CA ASP A 652 5.35 39.39 19.22
C ASP A 652 5.34 40.84 19.78
N ASN A 653 4.67 41.09 20.92
CA ASN A 653 4.57 42.42 21.54
C ASN A 653 5.54 42.67 22.73
N GLU A 654 6.28 41.66 23.22
CA GLU A 654 7.20 41.83 24.38
C GLU A 654 8.71 41.70 24.06
N ILE A 655 9.18 42.13 22.89
CA ILE A 655 10.60 42.48 22.69
C ILE A 655 10.90 43.84 23.35
N GLY A 656 10.87 43.85 24.68
CA GLY A 656 11.14 45.03 25.50
C GLY A 656 12.61 45.51 25.44
N GLU A 657 12.81 46.83 25.41
CA GLU A 657 14.14 47.45 25.34
C GLU A 657 15.01 47.11 26.56
N ILE A 658 16.15 46.42 26.36
CA ILE A 658 17.23 46.33 27.37
C ILE A 658 18.57 46.83 26.81
N GLY A 659 18.54 48.11 26.39
CA GLY A 659 19.52 49.12 26.80
C GLY A 659 20.99 49.02 26.37
N GLU A 660 21.35 49.82 25.37
CA GLU A 660 22.63 50.54 25.39
C GLU A 660 22.45 51.95 25.96
N LYS A 661 23.28 52.33 26.94
CA LYS A 661 23.39 53.71 27.43
C LYS A 661 24.78 54.26 27.13
N LYS A 662 24.84 55.24 26.22
CA LYS A 662 25.75 56.40 26.33
C LYS A 662 25.35 57.55 25.39
N GLU A 663 25.27 58.74 25.99
CA GLU A 663 25.62 60.10 25.51
C GLU A 663 25.49 60.38 23.99
N VAL A 664 24.85 61.47 23.54
CA VAL A 664 25.38 62.85 23.69
C VAL A 664 24.28 63.95 23.48
N THR A 665 24.15 64.84 24.46
CA THR A 665 23.68 66.27 24.49
C THR A 665 22.55 66.84 23.58
N THR A 666 21.63 67.61 24.22
CA THR A 666 20.94 68.87 23.75
C THR A 666 20.05 68.83 22.49
N GLN A 667 18.92 69.54 22.33
CA GLN A 667 18.13 70.61 23.00
C GLN A 667 16.63 70.41 22.59
N GLY A 668 15.58 71.11 23.04
CA GLY A 668 15.51 72.23 24.01
C GLY A 668 14.37 73.26 23.82
N SER A 669 13.18 72.92 23.30
CA SER A 669 11.96 73.78 23.23
C SER A 669 10.70 72.92 22.99
N VAL A 670 9.60 72.94 23.76
CA VAL A 670 8.68 74.01 24.23
C VAL A 670 7.61 74.39 23.19
N ALA A 671 6.35 74.43 23.65
CA ALA A 671 5.10 74.36 22.88
C ALA A 671 4.56 75.71 22.33
N GLY A 672 3.47 75.62 21.55
CA GLY A 672 2.59 76.73 21.19
C GLY A 672 1.25 76.22 20.64
N ASP A 673 0.13 76.73 21.17
CA ASP A 673 -1.25 76.47 20.72
C ASP A 673 -1.69 77.43 19.59
N GLU A 674 -2.77 77.10 18.86
CA GLU A 674 -3.92 78.00 18.50
C GLU A 674 -4.98 77.23 17.65
N ILE A 675 -6.24 77.10 18.11
CA ILE A 675 -7.46 77.92 17.82
C ILE A 675 -8.19 77.60 16.48
N ILE A 676 -9.53 77.53 16.50
CA ILE A 676 -10.45 77.19 15.37
C ILE A 676 -11.80 77.92 15.57
N PRO A 677 -12.49 78.47 14.52
CA PRO A 677 -13.84 77.98 14.18
C PRO A 677 -14.36 78.20 12.72
N GLY A 678 -15.39 77.44 12.31
CA GLY A 678 -16.37 77.79 11.24
C GLY A 678 -16.04 77.31 9.80
N SER A 679 -17.03 77.13 8.89
CA SER A 679 -18.50 77.22 8.99
C SER A 679 -19.23 76.65 7.74
N ASP A 680 -20.41 76.02 7.94
CA ASP A 680 -21.55 75.82 7.00
C ASP A 680 -21.31 75.03 5.69
N ASP A 681 -22.30 74.50 4.93
CA ASP A 681 -23.77 74.76 4.84
C ASP A 681 -24.59 73.46 4.49
N LEU A 682 -25.93 73.56 4.35
CA LEU A 682 -26.93 72.47 4.25
C LEU A 682 -27.79 72.50 2.96
N ASP A 683 -28.21 71.34 2.43
CA ASP A 683 -29.51 71.09 1.72
C ASP A 683 -29.64 69.65 1.16
N LYS A 684 -30.82 69.05 0.87
CA LYS A 684 -32.23 69.20 1.33
C LYS A 684 -33.01 67.89 1.03
N LYS A 685 -34.26 67.74 1.48
CA LYS A 685 -35.09 66.49 1.38
C LYS A 685 -36.11 66.47 0.21
N VAL A 686 -36.73 65.28 0.02
CA VAL A 686 -38.14 64.98 -0.40
C VAL A 686 -38.37 64.44 -1.83
N GLN A 687 -38.89 63.20 -1.91
CA GLN A 687 -40.22 62.86 -2.50
C GLN A 687 -40.70 61.46 -2.05
N TYR A 688 -41.99 61.12 -2.29
CA TYR A 688 -42.75 60.04 -1.62
C TYR A 688 -43.28 58.92 -2.53
N GLU A 689 -43.94 57.93 -1.90
CA GLU A 689 -44.52 56.66 -2.39
C GLU A 689 -45.61 56.76 -3.48
N VAL A 690 -45.81 55.68 -4.27
CA VAL A 690 -47.13 55.16 -4.69
C VAL A 690 -47.10 53.61 -4.85
N MET A 691 -48.15 52.94 -4.36
CA MET A 691 -48.61 51.55 -4.61
C MET A 691 -50.15 51.61 -4.82
N PRO A 692 -50.93 50.53 -5.06
CA PRO A 692 -50.63 49.11 -5.32
C PRO A 692 -51.08 48.70 -6.76
N THR A 693 -51.35 47.45 -7.15
CA THR A 693 -52.53 46.55 -6.89
C THR A 693 -52.25 45.18 -7.55
N ASP A 694 -52.90 44.02 -7.34
CA ASP A 694 -53.84 43.38 -6.39
C ASP A 694 -54.02 41.93 -6.92
N ASP A 695 -54.47 40.85 -6.26
CA ASP A 695 -54.83 40.46 -4.88
C ASP A 695 -54.97 38.90 -4.89
N VAL A 696 -55.45 38.27 -3.80
CA VAL A 696 -56.02 36.90 -3.69
C VAL A 696 -55.02 35.77 -3.37
N ARG A 697 -55.32 34.80 -2.49
CA ARG A 697 -55.76 34.74 -1.06
C ARG A 697 -56.09 33.27 -0.70
N VAL A 698 -56.48 33.01 0.57
CA VAL A 698 -57.13 31.76 1.10
C VAL A 698 -56.16 30.55 1.30
N ASN A 699 -55.96 29.99 2.51
CA ASN A 699 -56.37 30.37 3.88
C ASN A 699 -55.65 29.52 4.99
N THR A 700 -55.48 30.08 6.20
CA THR A 700 -55.62 29.48 7.58
C THR A 700 -55.03 28.09 7.94
N SER A 701 -54.61 27.76 9.18
CA SER A 701 -54.77 28.37 10.53
C SER A 701 -53.89 27.65 11.59
N ASP A 702 -53.41 28.39 12.60
CA ASP A 702 -53.29 28.07 14.06
C ASP A 702 -52.54 26.78 14.52
N GLU A 703 -52.12 26.56 15.78
CA GLU A 703 -52.43 27.21 17.08
C GLU A 703 -51.25 27.07 18.11
N HIS A 704 -51.25 27.86 19.19
CA HIS A 704 -50.32 27.74 20.35
C HIS A 704 -50.84 26.77 21.42
N VAL A 705 -49.96 25.95 22.05
CA VAL A 705 -50.10 25.55 23.47
C VAL A 705 -48.73 25.34 24.14
N ASP A 706 -48.47 26.04 25.24
CA ASP A 706 -47.49 25.65 26.28
C ASP A 706 -48.17 24.79 27.35
N ILE A 707 -47.51 23.73 27.85
CA ILE A 707 -47.85 23.11 29.15
C ILE A 707 -46.59 22.87 29.97
N VAL A 708 -46.51 23.56 31.11
CA VAL A 708 -45.49 23.36 32.14
C VAL A 708 -45.97 22.33 33.16
N HIS A 709 -45.18 21.28 33.40
CA HIS A 709 -45.12 20.61 34.70
C HIS A 709 -43.74 19.98 34.92
N GLY A 710 -43.01 20.48 35.92
CA GLY A 710 -41.79 19.85 36.41
C GLY A 710 -41.80 19.75 37.93
N VAL A 711 -41.05 18.78 38.47
CA VAL A 711 -40.53 18.79 39.84
C VAL A 711 -39.15 18.10 39.84
N ASN A 712 -38.18 18.76 40.49
CA ASN A 712 -36.92 18.31 41.11
C ASN A 712 -36.66 16.78 41.18
N THR A 713 -35.41 16.28 41.09
CA THR A 713 -34.28 16.67 41.97
C THR A 713 -32.87 16.61 41.37
N THR A 714 -32.09 17.64 41.68
CA THR A 714 -30.60 17.76 41.72
C THR A 714 -30.02 17.10 43.01
N PRO A 715 -28.68 17.03 43.30
CA PRO A 715 -27.59 17.86 42.75
C PRO A 715 -26.20 17.20 42.46
N GLU A 716 -25.33 18.02 41.81
CA GLU A 716 -23.86 18.23 41.98
C GLU A 716 -22.92 17.03 42.29
N HIS A 717 -21.76 16.87 41.64
CA HIS A 717 -20.62 17.81 41.51
C HIS A 717 -19.86 17.53 40.18
N ALA A 718 -19.24 18.47 39.46
CA ALA A 718 -18.28 19.53 39.84
C ALA A 718 -16.89 18.98 40.24
N HIS A 719 -15.93 19.01 39.31
CA HIS A 719 -14.50 18.83 39.61
C HIS A 719 -13.63 19.75 38.75
N THR A 720 -13.08 20.80 39.38
CA THR A 720 -11.94 21.56 38.87
C THR A 720 -10.61 20.88 39.21
N SER A 721 -9.55 21.38 38.60
CA SER A 721 -8.16 20.94 38.75
C SER A 721 -7.58 21.12 40.15
N HIS A 722 -6.51 20.39 40.45
CA HIS A 722 -5.29 20.97 41.02
C HIS A 722 -4.07 20.05 40.88
N SER A 723 -2.88 20.65 40.96
CA SER A 723 -1.56 20.04 40.77
C SER A 723 -0.66 20.25 41.98
N HIS A 724 0.18 19.26 42.30
CA HIS A 724 1.38 19.34 43.16
C HIS A 724 2.34 18.23 42.69
N VAL A 725 3.67 18.37 42.53
CA VAL A 725 4.73 19.21 43.14
C VAL A 725 5.17 18.73 44.54
N ASN A 726 6.22 17.91 44.58
CA ASN A 726 7.34 17.90 45.56
C ASN A 726 8.34 16.78 45.20
N THR A 727 9.60 17.02 44.80
CA THR A 727 10.83 17.43 45.55
C THR A 727 11.65 16.27 46.18
N ASN A 728 12.94 16.54 46.41
CA ASN A 728 14.02 15.54 46.58
C ASN A 728 14.06 14.79 47.93
N GLY A 729 14.70 13.60 47.91
CA GLY A 729 15.21 12.88 49.08
C GLY A 729 16.56 12.21 48.78
N GLU A 730 17.48 12.18 49.76
CA GLU A 730 18.91 11.93 49.53
C GLU A 730 19.48 10.57 50.03
N ARG A 731 20.55 10.10 49.35
CA ARG A 731 21.78 9.47 49.91
C ARG A 731 21.78 8.08 50.58
N ASN A 732 22.62 7.21 49.99
CA ASN A 732 23.86 6.62 50.58
C ASN A 732 24.00 5.13 51.05
N ILE A 733 24.89 4.43 50.32
CA ILE A 733 26.13 3.73 50.79
C ILE A 733 26.07 2.34 51.48
N HIS A 734 26.61 1.32 50.77
CA HIS A 734 27.62 0.29 51.15
C HIS A 734 27.40 -1.03 50.34
N GLY A 735 28.42 -1.82 49.95
CA GLY A 735 29.87 -1.58 49.95
C GLY A 735 30.74 -2.86 49.91
N HIS A 736 31.70 -2.94 48.96
CA HIS A 736 32.82 -3.92 48.87
C HIS A 736 32.47 -5.41 48.63
N ASN A 737 33.34 -6.26 48.03
CA ASN A 737 34.75 -6.12 47.57
C ASN A 737 34.98 -7.02 46.31
N THR A 738 36.15 -7.34 45.71
CA THR A 738 37.63 -7.20 45.95
C THR A 738 38.33 -7.51 44.58
N THR A 739 39.58 -7.19 44.20
CA THR A 739 40.57 -6.09 44.37
C THR A 739 41.84 -6.44 43.53
N ARG A 740 42.62 -5.44 43.05
CA ARG A 740 43.93 -5.59 42.32
C ARG A 740 43.77 -6.16 40.88
N VAL A 741 44.79 -6.20 39.99
CA VAL A 741 46.25 -5.96 40.09
C VAL A 741 46.82 -5.22 38.85
N GLY A 742 47.90 -4.44 39.03
CA GLY A 742 48.80 -3.93 37.99
C GLY A 742 49.86 -3.00 38.63
N PRO A 743 50.85 -2.42 37.90
CA PRO A 743 51.35 -2.72 36.54
C PRO A 743 52.89 -2.99 36.52
N ASN A 744 53.52 -3.24 35.35
CA ASN A 744 54.95 -2.93 35.08
C ASN A 744 55.37 -3.07 33.59
N THR A 745 56.54 -2.54 33.21
CA THR A 745 57.11 -2.49 31.83
C THR A 745 58.57 -3.04 31.80
N THR A 746 59.44 -3.03 30.76
CA THR A 746 59.62 -2.24 29.50
C THR A 746 60.59 -2.98 28.53
N LEU A 747 61.12 -2.30 27.47
CA LEU A 747 62.29 -2.64 26.61
C LEU A 747 62.04 -3.50 25.34
N THR A 748 62.72 -3.34 24.18
CA THR A 748 63.06 -2.14 23.33
C THR A 748 63.82 -2.51 22.03
N SER A 749 63.43 -1.92 20.88
CA SER A 749 64.31 -1.51 19.75
C SER A 749 63.51 -0.60 18.79
N HIS A 750 63.86 0.65 18.44
CA HIS A 750 64.98 1.17 17.62
C HIS A 750 65.00 0.64 16.16
N LYS A 751 65.07 1.44 15.07
CA LYS A 751 65.05 2.91 14.75
C LYS A 751 64.62 3.04 13.25
N GLY A 752 64.14 4.15 12.67
CA GLY A 752 63.77 5.50 13.15
C GLY A 752 63.70 6.53 11.98
N HIS A 753 63.11 7.73 12.22
CA HIS A 753 63.23 9.00 11.42
C HIS A 753 62.67 9.01 9.95
N SER A 754 62.24 10.12 9.33
CA SER A 754 61.68 11.46 9.71
C SER A 754 61.37 12.22 8.38
N HIS A 755 60.19 12.78 8.08
CA HIS A 755 59.72 14.15 8.38
C HIS A 755 58.47 14.46 7.51
N SER A 756 57.78 15.59 7.78
CA SER A 756 56.76 16.24 6.91
C SER A 756 57.08 17.75 6.78
N PRO A 757 56.34 18.60 6.05
CA PRO A 757 55.44 18.42 4.88
C PRO A 757 55.86 19.36 3.69
N HIS A 758 55.08 19.47 2.59
CA HIS A 758 54.68 20.74 1.92
C HIS A 758 53.85 20.56 0.61
N ILE A 759 53.23 21.67 0.17
CA ILE A 759 52.38 21.95 -1.01
C ILE A 759 53.15 22.97 -1.92
N PRO A 760 52.86 23.22 -3.23
CA PRO A 760 52.04 22.56 -4.27
C PRO A 760 52.89 22.16 -5.52
N LEU A 761 52.26 21.84 -6.67
CA LEU A 761 52.71 22.36 -7.98
C LEU A 761 51.58 22.42 -9.05
N ARG A 762 51.85 23.12 -10.16
CA ARG A 762 50.93 23.43 -11.29
C ARG A 762 51.57 22.96 -12.64
N PRO A 763 50.99 23.20 -13.84
CA PRO A 763 50.76 22.18 -14.87
C PRO A 763 51.81 22.15 -16.00
N ASN A 764 51.74 21.17 -16.93
CA ASN A 764 51.62 21.41 -18.39
C ASN A 764 51.79 20.16 -19.30
N THR A 765 50.88 20.05 -20.28
CA THR A 765 51.06 19.68 -21.70
C THR A 765 51.96 18.51 -22.18
N ALA A 766 51.28 17.54 -22.83
CA ALA A 766 51.43 17.18 -24.25
C ALA A 766 52.39 16.08 -24.77
N THR A 767 51.77 15.21 -25.59
CA THR A 767 52.25 14.58 -26.84
C THR A 767 53.33 13.46 -26.86
N ASN A 768 52.81 12.23 -27.03
CA ASN A 768 52.93 11.41 -28.27
C ASN A 768 53.80 10.14 -28.32
N HIS A 769 53.16 9.12 -28.92
CA HIS A 769 53.67 7.97 -29.68
C HIS A 769 54.53 6.88 -28.98
N ALA A 770 53.83 5.83 -28.54
CA ALA A 770 54.03 4.50 -29.13
C ALA A 770 52.67 3.76 -29.21
N ASN A 771 52.35 3.12 -30.34
CA ASN A 771 51.15 2.29 -30.56
C ASN A 771 51.52 1.19 -31.56
N PRO A 772 50.90 -0.01 -31.49
CA PRO A 772 50.09 -0.42 -32.64
C PRO A 772 48.83 -1.26 -32.33
N ALA A 773 47.76 -0.99 -33.08
CA ALA A 773 46.60 -1.84 -33.47
C ALA A 773 45.79 -2.57 -32.36
N THR A 774 44.46 -2.44 -32.17
CA THR A 774 43.27 -1.97 -32.95
C THR A 774 42.69 -2.92 -34.03
N ALA A 775 41.54 -3.53 -33.69
CA ALA A 775 40.36 -3.81 -34.54
C ALA A 775 39.23 -4.25 -33.58
N ASP A 776 38.00 -3.71 -33.50
CA ASP A 776 37.07 -2.94 -34.35
C ASP A 776 36.10 -3.73 -35.28
N SER A 777 34.90 -3.15 -35.38
CA SER A 777 33.62 -3.67 -35.88
C SER A 777 33.50 -3.93 -37.38
N VAL A 778 32.46 -4.68 -37.79
CA VAL A 778 31.83 -4.53 -39.12
C VAL A 778 30.30 -4.60 -39.04
N TYR A 779 29.63 -3.62 -39.65
CA TYR A 779 28.24 -3.70 -40.11
C TYR A 779 28.13 -2.78 -41.35
N GLU A 780 28.09 -3.31 -42.58
CA GLU A 780 27.77 -2.46 -43.75
C GLU A 780 27.35 -3.22 -45.03
N GLY A 781 26.63 -2.49 -45.90
CA GLY A 781 26.23 -2.87 -47.26
C GLY A 781 24.90 -2.17 -47.65
N ASN A 782 24.78 -1.38 -48.72
CA ASN A 782 25.75 -1.11 -49.79
C ASN A 782 25.38 0.18 -50.58
N LYS A 783 26.39 1.00 -50.96
CA LYS A 783 26.46 1.88 -52.17
C LYS A 783 25.56 3.13 -52.39
N SER A 784 26.24 4.28 -52.51
CA SER A 784 26.45 5.04 -53.78
C SER A 784 25.85 6.46 -53.99
N LYS A 785 26.76 7.47 -53.93
CA LYS A 785 26.94 8.67 -54.81
C LYS A 785 26.17 10.01 -54.59
N ASP A 786 27.00 11.05 -54.43
CA ASP A 786 27.05 12.32 -55.20
C ASP A 786 25.82 13.27 -55.31
N LYS A 787 25.69 14.29 -54.43
CA LYS A 787 26.05 15.71 -54.75
C LYS A 787 25.55 16.80 -53.77
N VAL A 788 26.52 17.57 -53.26
CA VAL A 788 26.61 19.06 -53.14
C VAL A 788 25.31 19.91 -53.28
N LYS A 789 24.91 20.62 -52.21
CA LYS A 789 24.99 22.12 -52.11
C LYS A 789 24.46 22.69 -50.77
N TYR A 790 25.19 23.69 -50.25
CA TYR A 790 24.69 24.69 -49.30
C TYR A 790 24.09 25.89 -50.07
N ILE A 791 23.01 26.50 -49.55
CA ILE A 791 22.61 27.91 -49.76
C ILE A 791 22.09 28.46 -48.41
N GLN A 792 22.18 29.78 -48.21
CA GLN A 792 21.91 30.48 -46.95
C GLN A 792 20.49 31.07 -46.85
N ASN A 793 20.11 31.47 -45.61
CA ASN A 793 19.29 32.64 -45.22
C ASN A 793 18.09 33.09 -46.07
N GLU A 794 16.97 33.44 -45.40
CA GLU A 794 16.65 34.87 -45.19
C GLU A 794 15.61 35.14 -44.07
N ARG A 795 15.41 36.43 -43.73
CA ARG A 795 14.51 36.91 -42.65
C ARG A 795 13.31 37.68 -43.21
N THR A 796 12.10 37.37 -42.74
CA THR A 796 10.93 38.26 -42.74
C THR A 796 10.16 38.10 -41.42
N LYS A 797 10.18 39.09 -40.52
CA LYS A 797 9.24 40.22 -40.40
C LYS A 797 7.81 39.83 -39.98
N SER A 798 7.51 40.10 -38.71
CA SER A 798 6.15 40.22 -38.14
C SER A 798 5.38 41.42 -38.73
N PRO A 799 4.05 41.45 -38.60
CA PRO A 799 3.43 42.50 -37.79
C PRO A 799 2.45 41.94 -36.73
N ALA A 800 2.06 42.79 -35.77
CA ALA A 800 1.15 42.45 -34.66
C ALA A 800 -0.14 43.29 -34.68
N ASN A 801 -1.23 42.72 -34.14
CA ASN A 801 -2.42 43.40 -33.59
C ASN A 801 -3.22 42.32 -32.82
N LYS A 802 -3.41 42.46 -31.50
CA LYS A 802 -4.50 43.16 -30.78
C LYS A 802 -5.78 42.33 -30.62
N LEU A 803 -5.98 41.86 -29.38
CA LEU A 803 -7.22 41.74 -28.59
C LEU A 803 -8.57 41.90 -29.33
N ASP A 804 -9.47 40.92 -29.13
CA ASP A 804 -10.74 41.19 -28.46
C ASP A 804 -11.27 39.94 -27.72
N ASN A 805 -12.22 40.14 -26.79
CA ASN A 805 -12.97 39.09 -26.09
C ASN A 805 -14.29 38.80 -26.81
N SER A 806 -14.60 37.53 -27.09
CA SER A 806 -15.99 37.02 -27.09
C SER A 806 -16.03 35.50 -27.28
N GLY A 807 -16.78 34.82 -26.41
CA GLY A 807 -17.27 33.47 -26.70
C GLY A 807 -18.62 33.55 -27.41
N ILE A 808 -18.80 32.77 -28.48
CA ILE A 808 -20.10 32.56 -29.15
C ILE A 808 -20.16 31.10 -29.66
N VAL A 809 -21.31 30.47 -29.47
CA VAL A 809 -21.61 29.10 -29.94
C VAL A 809 -21.99 29.14 -31.43
N VAL A 810 -21.41 28.25 -32.24
CA VAL A 810 -21.83 28.04 -33.64
C VAL A 810 -21.89 26.56 -33.99
N ASN A 811 -23.10 26.03 -34.15
CA ASN A 811 -23.37 24.83 -34.95
C ASN A 811 -23.40 25.20 -36.44
N PRO A 812 -23.01 24.28 -37.33
CA PRO A 812 -23.73 24.12 -38.59
C PRO A 812 -24.14 22.66 -38.83
N THR A 813 -25.45 22.43 -38.94
CA THR A 813 -26.04 21.24 -39.55
C THR A 813 -25.89 21.26 -41.07
N TYR A 814 -25.72 20.11 -41.71
CA TYR A 814 -26.19 19.89 -43.09
C TYR A 814 -26.57 18.43 -43.35
N ASP A 815 -27.59 18.23 -44.18
CA ASP A 815 -28.29 16.96 -44.40
C ASP A 815 -27.87 16.22 -45.69
N VAL A 816 -27.94 14.88 -45.63
CA VAL A 816 -28.49 13.92 -46.62
C VAL A 816 -28.16 14.08 -48.12
N VAL A 817 -27.69 12.98 -48.74
CA VAL A 817 -28.32 12.32 -49.92
C VAL A 817 -27.69 10.93 -50.18
N ASN A 818 -28.50 9.95 -50.58
CA ASN A 818 -28.09 8.60 -51.01
C ASN A 818 -27.56 8.60 -52.46
N ASP A 819 -26.79 7.57 -52.86
CA ASP A 819 -27.28 6.72 -53.97
C ASP A 819 -26.75 5.26 -53.93
N ASN A 820 -27.33 4.40 -54.77
CA ASN A 820 -27.45 2.95 -54.62
C ASN A 820 -26.57 2.12 -55.61
N ASN A 821 -26.72 0.78 -55.49
CA ASN A 821 -26.66 -0.27 -56.54
C ASN A 821 -25.34 -1.00 -56.89
N ASN A 822 -25.43 -2.35 -56.77
CA ASN A 822 -25.09 -3.40 -57.76
C ASN A 822 -23.62 -3.61 -58.23
N GLU A 823 -23.16 -4.81 -58.65
CA GLU A 823 -23.74 -6.19 -58.66
C GLU A 823 -22.63 -7.26 -58.78
N ASP A 824 -22.92 -8.48 -58.29
CA ASP A 824 -22.56 -9.83 -58.79
C ASP A 824 -21.13 -10.35 -59.10
N ASN A 825 -21.01 -11.67 -58.83
CA ASN A 825 -20.10 -12.70 -59.38
C ASN A 825 -18.60 -12.70 -58.95
N ASP A 826 -17.89 -13.85 -58.91
CA ASP A 826 -18.23 -15.21 -59.40
C ASP A 826 -17.65 -16.34 -58.50
N LEU A 827 -18.03 -17.60 -58.78
CA LEU A 827 -17.55 -18.82 -58.09
C LEU A 827 -16.28 -19.40 -58.73
N ASN A 828 -15.42 -20.06 -57.93
CA ASN A 828 -15.14 -21.51 -58.08
C ASN A 828 -14.21 -22.13 -57.01
N THR A 829 -14.31 -23.45 -56.86
CA THR A 829 -13.53 -24.32 -55.94
C THR A 829 -12.33 -24.98 -56.64
N PHE A 830 -11.24 -25.33 -55.91
CA PHE A 830 -10.41 -26.50 -56.24
C PHE A 830 -9.57 -27.04 -55.06
N VAL A 831 -9.41 -28.38 -55.03
CA VAL A 831 -8.67 -29.28 -54.12
C VAL A 831 -8.32 -30.50 -55.03
N PRO A 832 -7.13 -31.17 -55.03
CA PRO A 832 -6.61 -31.93 -53.87
C PRO A 832 -5.09 -32.26 -53.78
N ASP A 833 -4.76 -33.10 -52.78
CA ASP A 833 -3.71 -34.14 -52.69
C ASP A 833 -2.20 -33.83 -52.63
N GLY A 834 -1.48 -34.70 -51.90
CA GLY A 834 0.00 -34.72 -51.83
C GLY A 834 0.60 -35.44 -50.61
N SER A 835 0.41 -36.76 -50.47
CA SER A 835 0.95 -37.57 -49.36
C SER A 835 2.15 -38.45 -49.75
N ILE A 836 3.16 -38.56 -48.87
CA ILE A 836 4.24 -39.56 -48.94
C ILE A 836 4.57 -40.06 -47.53
N LEU A 837 4.82 -41.38 -47.42
CA LEU A 837 5.31 -42.11 -46.23
C LEU A 837 6.73 -42.62 -46.49
N SER A 838 7.58 -42.73 -45.46
CA SER A 838 8.16 -44.03 -45.01
C SER A 838 9.31 -43.88 -44.01
N ASP A 839 9.46 -44.89 -43.16
CA ASP A 839 10.45 -45.02 -42.08
C ASP A 839 11.88 -45.32 -42.56
N ILE A 840 12.87 -45.21 -41.65
CA ILE A 840 13.99 -46.16 -41.51
C ILE A 840 14.61 -46.05 -40.10
N VAL A 841 14.85 -47.22 -39.48
CA VAL A 841 15.63 -47.47 -38.25
C VAL A 841 16.34 -48.82 -38.47
N PRO A 842 17.67 -48.96 -38.21
CA PRO A 842 18.08 -49.97 -37.20
C PRO A 842 19.44 -49.78 -36.46
N ASP A 843 19.41 -50.02 -35.15
CA ASP A 843 20.28 -50.96 -34.37
C ASP A 843 21.78 -50.70 -34.02
N GLY A 844 22.18 -51.24 -32.85
CA GLY A 844 23.54 -51.59 -32.41
C GLY A 844 24.41 -50.52 -31.70
N SER A 845 25.26 -50.85 -30.71
CA SER A 845 25.41 -52.06 -29.87
C SER A 845 26.34 -51.78 -28.64
N ILE A 846 26.49 -52.76 -27.72
CA ILE A 846 27.23 -52.65 -26.42
C ILE A 846 28.59 -53.40 -26.50
N PRO A 847 29.65 -52.93 -25.81
CA PRO A 847 30.39 -53.74 -24.80
C PRO A 847 30.78 -52.91 -23.54
N GLU A 848 30.46 -53.32 -22.31
CA GLU A 848 31.18 -54.27 -21.40
C GLU A 848 32.27 -53.65 -20.48
N GLU A 849 32.44 -54.30 -19.32
CA GLU A 849 33.34 -54.00 -18.17
C GLU A 849 34.81 -54.48 -18.41
N PRO A 850 35.78 -54.57 -17.45
CA PRO A 850 35.76 -54.30 -15.99
C PRO A 850 37.01 -53.59 -15.40
N TYR A 851 37.07 -53.43 -14.06
CA TYR A 851 38.08 -54.08 -13.20
C TYR A 851 37.78 -53.92 -11.68
N GLN A 852 38.09 -54.94 -10.88
CA GLN A 852 38.12 -54.88 -9.41
C GLN A 852 39.54 -54.63 -8.88
N THR A 853 39.66 -54.20 -7.62
CA THR A 853 40.73 -54.68 -6.72
C THR A 853 40.26 -54.73 -5.26
N GLU A 854 40.39 -55.89 -4.64
CA GLU A 854 40.27 -56.08 -3.18
C GLU A 854 41.67 -56.18 -2.55
N VAL A 855 41.82 -55.60 -1.35
CA VAL A 855 42.73 -56.06 -0.27
C VAL A 855 41.98 -55.63 1.01
N GLU A 856 41.50 -56.52 1.89
CA GLU A 856 42.26 -57.18 2.97
C GLU A 856 43.20 -56.24 3.77
N SER A 857 43.46 -56.45 5.06
CA SER A 857 42.77 -57.14 6.16
C SER A 857 43.51 -56.74 7.45
N ASN A 858 42.90 -56.85 8.63
CA ASN A 858 43.56 -57.23 9.89
C ASN A 858 42.58 -57.31 11.07
N ASP A 859 42.96 -58.08 12.09
CA ASP A 859 42.03 -58.75 13.00
C ASP A 859 42.51 -58.66 14.47
N ILE A 860 41.56 -58.60 15.43
CA ILE A 860 41.55 -59.35 16.72
C ILE A 860 42.73 -59.15 17.75
N PRO A 861 42.51 -59.17 19.10
CA PRO A 861 41.37 -58.77 19.95
C PRO A 861 41.83 -58.01 21.23
N ILE A 862 40.96 -57.88 22.26
CA ILE A 862 41.19 -58.04 23.74
C ILE A 862 40.16 -57.21 24.55
N ARG A 863 39.59 -57.61 25.70
CA ARG A 863 39.21 -58.93 26.28
C ARG A 863 38.43 -58.68 27.60
N THR A 864 37.27 -59.33 27.85
CA THR A 864 36.58 -59.49 29.17
C THR A 864 36.18 -58.22 29.95
N ALA A 865 35.20 -58.16 30.87
CA ALA A 865 34.01 -58.95 31.26
C ALA A 865 33.12 -57.99 32.11
N HIS A 866 31.83 -58.18 32.43
CA HIS A 866 31.19 -59.29 33.18
C HIS A 866 29.64 -59.21 33.06
N LYS A 867 28.93 -60.26 33.49
CA LYS A 867 27.49 -60.19 33.81
C LYS A 867 27.24 -59.55 35.18
N GLU A 868 26.09 -58.90 35.38
CA GLU A 868 25.17 -59.26 36.47
C GLU A 868 23.71 -58.82 36.18
N GLU A 869 22.78 -59.15 37.08
CA GLU A 869 21.32 -59.25 36.82
C GLU A 869 20.50 -58.90 38.09
N LEU A 870 19.17 -58.72 37.95
CA LEU A 870 18.13 -58.59 39.01
C LEU A 870 17.91 -57.26 39.80
N ASN A 871 16.61 -56.91 39.88
CA ASN A 871 15.81 -56.49 41.06
C ASN A 871 15.62 -55.04 41.58
N ASP A 872 14.36 -54.59 41.40
CA ASP A 872 13.36 -54.18 42.42
C ASP A 872 13.51 -52.97 43.37
N ASN A 873 12.61 -51.99 43.14
CA ASN A 873 11.51 -51.63 44.05
C ASN A 873 11.76 -51.52 45.58
N ILE A 874 12.38 -50.42 46.02
CA ILE A 874 12.18 -49.83 47.36
C ILE A 874 12.35 -48.30 47.24
N LEU A 875 11.66 -47.41 47.97
CA LEU A 875 10.93 -47.49 49.24
C LEU A 875 9.59 -46.74 49.23
N SER A 876 8.69 -47.13 50.14
CA SER A 876 7.66 -46.24 50.67
C SER A 876 7.59 -46.32 52.20
N ARG A 877 7.05 -45.28 52.84
CA ARG A 877 6.62 -45.20 54.26
C ARG A 877 7.71 -45.17 55.35
N ILE A 878 7.90 -43.96 55.87
CA ILE A 878 8.29 -43.63 57.25
C ILE A 878 7.10 -42.82 57.83
N PHE A 879 6.52 -43.08 59.00
CA PHE A 879 6.53 -44.22 59.91
C PHE A 879 5.12 -44.31 60.56
N ARG A 880 4.70 -45.46 61.09
CA ARG A 880 3.50 -45.57 61.95
C ARG A 880 3.88 -46.27 63.25
N SER A 881 3.36 -45.79 64.38
CA SER A 881 3.44 -46.45 65.69
C SER A 881 2.12 -46.33 66.44
N THR A 882 1.83 -47.34 67.25
CA THR A 882 0.62 -47.54 68.07
C THR A 882 0.97 -48.52 69.20
N PRO A 883 0.12 -48.76 70.22
CA PRO A 883 -1.06 -48.01 70.68
C PRO A 883 -0.93 -47.52 72.16
N GLY A 884 -1.94 -46.81 72.67
CA GLY A 884 -2.08 -46.45 74.09
C GLY A 884 -3.47 -45.88 74.38
N SER A 885 -3.98 -46.00 75.61
CA SER A 885 -5.41 -45.82 75.92
C SER A 885 -5.72 -44.85 77.08
N SER A 886 -7.01 -44.50 77.17
CA SER A 886 -7.78 -43.97 78.33
C SER A 886 -7.92 -42.45 78.57
N ASP A 887 -9.18 -42.10 78.79
CA ASP A 887 -9.85 -41.05 79.58
C ASP A 887 -9.49 -39.54 79.58
N ARG A 888 -10.55 -38.77 79.25
CA ARG A 888 -11.16 -37.65 80.01
C ARG A 888 -10.28 -36.85 80.99
N GLY A 889 -10.17 -35.53 80.75
CA GLY A 889 -9.80 -34.57 81.80
C GLY A 889 -9.85 -33.10 81.35
N SER A 890 -10.78 -32.30 81.87
CA SER A 890 -10.94 -30.88 81.55
C SER A 890 -10.45 -29.97 82.70
N VAL A 891 -9.53 -29.04 82.41
CA VAL A 891 -9.18 -27.93 83.32
C VAL A 891 -8.91 -26.64 82.50
N MET A 892 -9.33 -25.49 83.03
CA MET A 892 -9.21 -24.17 82.39
C MET A 892 -7.78 -23.58 82.42
N MET A 893 -7.44 -22.79 81.40
CA MET A 893 -6.32 -21.83 81.47
C MET A 893 -6.68 -20.57 82.28
N ARG A 894 -5.66 -19.90 82.84
CA ARG A 894 -5.76 -18.58 83.50
C ARG A 894 -5.34 -17.44 82.55
N PRO A 895 -5.71 -16.17 82.83
CA PRO A 895 -5.98 -15.17 81.77
C PRO A 895 -4.79 -14.53 81.04
N ALA A 896 -3.55 -15.02 81.21
CA ALA A 896 -2.40 -14.51 80.46
C ALA A 896 -2.49 -14.83 78.94
N SER A 897 -3.09 -15.97 78.58
CA SER A 897 -3.16 -16.44 77.19
C SER A 897 -4.00 -15.56 76.26
N LEU A 898 -4.92 -14.73 76.78
CA LEU A 898 -5.84 -13.95 75.96
C LEU A 898 -5.17 -12.78 75.23
N VAL A 899 -4.18 -12.11 75.84
CA VAL A 899 -3.46 -11.01 75.20
C VAL A 899 -2.51 -11.55 74.13
N LEU A 900 -1.80 -12.64 74.42
CA LEU A 900 -0.96 -13.34 73.43
C LEU A 900 -1.79 -13.87 72.26
N ALA A 901 -2.94 -14.50 72.52
CA ALA A 901 -3.84 -14.96 71.45
C ALA A 901 -4.35 -13.80 70.58
N ALA A 902 -4.71 -12.65 71.17
CA ALA A 902 -5.12 -11.47 70.41
C ALA A 902 -3.99 -10.94 69.51
N ILE A 903 -2.76 -10.87 70.01
CA ILE A 903 -1.58 -10.46 69.22
C ILE A 903 -1.29 -11.47 68.10
N SER A 904 -1.34 -12.78 68.39
CA SER A 904 -1.20 -13.82 67.36
C SER A 904 -2.27 -13.74 66.28
N ILE A 905 -3.53 -13.47 66.64
CA ILE A 905 -4.62 -13.29 65.67
C ILE A 905 -4.38 -12.07 64.78
N VAL A 906 -3.92 -10.95 65.33
CA VAL A 906 -3.58 -9.74 64.55
C VAL A 906 -2.40 -10.01 63.60
N ILE A 907 -1.36 -10.72 64.06
CA ILE A 907 -0.22 -11.09 63.21
C ILE A 907 -0.65 -12.06 62.09
N ILE A 908 -1.47 -13.06 62.40
CA ILE A 908 -2.01 -14.01 61.41
C ILE A 908 -2.88 -13.28 60.38
N LEU A 909 -3.73 -12.34 60.81
CA LEU A 909 -4.50 -11.50 59.90
C LEU A 909 -3.60 -10.63 59.01
N ALA A 910 -2.55 -10.01 59.56
CA ALA A 910 -1.60 -9.21 58.78
C ALA A 910 -0.85 -10.06 57.73
N VAL A 911 -0.43 -11.29 58.08
CA VAL A 911 0.20 -12.23 57.15
C VAL A 911 -0.79 -12.70 56.07
N ILE A 912 -2.05 -12.96 56.41
CA ILE A 912 -3.10 -13.32 55.43
C ILE A 912 -3.40 -12.14 54.49
N ILE A 913 -3.49 -10.92 55.01
CA ILE A 913 -3.68 -9.70 54.21
C ILE A 913 -2.50 -9.52 53.24
N PHE A 914 -1.26 -9.66 53.71
CA PHE A 914 -0.07 -9.52 52.86
C PHE A 914 0.04 -10.63 51.80
N ALA A 915 -0.32 -11.87 52.15
CA ALA A 915 -0.36 -12.99 51.22
C ALA A 915 -1.45 -12.83 50.14
N LEU A 916 -2.63 -12.31 50.50
CA LEU A 916 -3.72 -12.03 49.55
C LEU A 916 -3.41 -10.82 48.66
N TYR A 917 -2.78 -9.77 49.20
CA TYR A 917 -2.30 -8.63 48.41
C TYR A 917 -1.27 -9.09 47.35
N LYS A 918 -0.30 -9.92 47.76
CA LYS A 918 0.70 -10.54 46.88
C LYS A 918 0.16 -11.70 46.01
N ALA A 919 -1.16 -11.88 45.95
CA ALA A 919 -1.86 -12.81 45.07
C ALA A 919 -2.87 -12.12 44.13
N CYS A 920 -3.00 -10.79 44.21
CA CYS A 920 -3.75 -9.94 43.27
C CYS A 920 -2.83 -8.89 42.59
N SER A 921 -1.66 -8.59 43.17
CA SER A 921 -0.51 -7.98 42.48
C SER A 921 0.34 -9.02 41.75
#